data_AF-A0A2T3J7W0-F1
#
_entry.id   AF-A0A2T3J7W0-F1
#
_cell.length_a   1.000
_cell.length_b   1.000
_cell.length_c   1.000
_cell.angle_alpha   90.00
_cell.angle_beta   90.00
_cell.angle_gamma   90.00
#
_symmetry.space_group_name_H-M   'P 1'
#
loop_
_entity.id
_entity.type
_entity.pdbx_description
1 polymer ?
#
loop_
_entity_poly.entity_id
_entity_poly.type
_entity_poly.pdbx_seq_one_letter_code
_entity_poly.pdbx_strand_id
1 'polypeptide(L)'
;MTNKRPKHSNYTRGGQITFHNLTMFLQINAKLVRWMGYAIVAFTVLLCVILLDKDTLKGTYYFWLYNVIAKIKPDTHEVFTIWDGMTYKSTLGQQLANPFFIEANAKFWFSLQLYFLASLLSGLTLFTLAMSFFKKKGDEQTEDHFIRGVRIAEPPELAKELKKKKQQSPFAINGLNIFKNNFEVQHMLIDGTTGSGKSVALRKILRWIKARGDKAIIYDKGCTFVSKFYNPETDIILNPFDERCAFWDAWCDAKDATDFENMAAALIPMNGDGDPFWVQSARTIFTSTAFKMVNEPNRTTERLLELMLTSELESLSEYLKGTESASLVSDKIQKTAISIKSVLAAYIKSLRFLEGLDQKDDQGNPLRPRFSIRDWVKDDDEKGFLFLSSNAQQHASLRPLISMWLSIASTAILEQNENPDRRIWVIMDEAPSLHKLPELSETISEVRKFGGCYIIGIQSYAQLSKIYGNHAGKEIFDLLNTRLFFRAPSNEMAKVSSQELGEQEMDISKENYSYGAHAMRDGISLGHQTITRPAVIPSEIMQLDDLQCWLRSPGNFPITKLDLKFDKMRDLCPPFIKRDYAPSEKMQSIEQMLTYCQISALNLLSTEEQHQLMGIHTAQFEDDDERDAEEARMKATIDKAKAAKKKTAEKDKKPSSDKQAEKKAKEKEQADGEAVTEQLFQEEQNINEPEIF
;
A
#
# COMPACT_ATOMS: atom_id res chain seq x y z
N MET A 1 -23.73 -16.97 12.42
CA MET A 1 -24.24 -18.24 12.99
C MET A 1 -23.18 -18.83 13.91
N THR A 2 -23.37 -18.76 15.23
CA THR A 2 -22.51 -19.48 16.16
C THR A 2 -22.85 -20.97 16.08
N ASN A 3 -22.03 -21.77 15.39
CA ASN A 3 -22.09 -23.23 15.45
C ASN A 3 -21.66 -23.71 16.85
N LYS A 4 -22.52 -23.48 17.85
CA LYS A 4 -22.42 -24.20 19.12
C LYS A 4 -22.93 -25.61 18.83
N ARG A 5 -22.01 -26.60 18.85
CA ARG A 5 -22.36 -28.03 18.82
C ARG A 5 -23.55 -28.30 19.75
N PRO A 6 -24.50 -29.20 19.44
CA PRO A 6 -25.61 -29.51 20.34
C PRO A 6 -25.08 -30.03 21.68
N LYS A 7 -25.38 -29.30 22.76
CA LYS A 7 -24.79 -29.45 24.11
C LYS A 7 -25.73 -30.20 25.05
N HIS A 8 -25.92 -31.51 24.88
CA HIS A 8 -26.68 -32.31 25.85
C HIS A 8 -25.83 -32.79 27.06
N SER A 9 -24.53 -32.52 27.10
CA SER A 9 -23.60 -32.99 28.15
C SER A 9 -22.86 -31.86 28.91
N ASN A 10 -23.14 -30.59 28.61
CA ASN A 10 -22.37 -29.49 29.18
C ASN A 10 -22.59 -29.26 30.68
N TYR A 11 -23.77 -29.58 31.22
CA TYR A 11 -24.06 -29.43 32.65
C TYR A 11 -23.29 -30.46 33.48
N THR A 12 -23.37 -31.74 33.12
CA THR A 12 -22.65 -32.82 33.81
C THR A 12 -21.14 -32.68 33.64
N ARG A 13 -20.66 -32.39 32.43
CA ARG A 13 -19.23 -32.17 32.18
C ARG A 13 -18.69 -30.94 32.89
N GLY A 14 -19.44 -29.82 32.86
CA GLY A 14 -19.07 -28.60 33.58
C GLY A 14 -19.10 -28.79 35.10
N GLY A 15 -20.09 -29.51 35.62
CA GLY A 15 -20.21 -29.87 37.03
C GLY A 15 -19.05 -30.76 37.51
N GLN A 16 -18.67 -31.77 36.73
CA GLN A 16 -17.53 -32.65 37.02
C GLN A 16 -16.21 -31.86 37.05
N ILE A 17 -15.95 -31.02 36.04
CA ILE A 17 -14.73 -30.18 36.00
C ILE A 17 -14.68 -29.24 37.21
N THR A 18 -15.81 -28.58 37.53
CA THR A 18 -15.87 -27.62 38.64
C THR A 18 -15.67 -28.31 39.99
N PHE A 19 -16.33 -29.45 40.21
CA PHE A 19 -16.19 -30.21 41.45
C PHE A 19 -14.79 -30.80 41.61
N HIS A 20 -14.18 -31.27 40.52
CA HIS A 20 -12.80 -31.75 40.50
C HIS A 20 -11.82 -30.63 40.86
N ASN A 21 -11.94 -29.46 40.22
CA ASN A 21 -11.08 -28.29 40.50
C ASN A 21 -11.25 -27.80 41.94
N LEU A 22 -12.48 -27.75 42.45
CA LEU A 22 -12.75 -27.39 43.85
C LEU A 22 -12.15 -28.39 44.83
N THR A 23 -12.29 -29.69 44.54
CA THR A 23 -11.75 -30.76 45.38
C THR A 23 -10.22 -30.70 45.42
N MET A 24 -9.56 -30.54 44.26
CA MET A 24 -8.11 -30.38 44.21
C MET A 24 -7.63 -29.11 44.94
N PHE A 25 -8.32 -27.99 44.75
CA PHE A 25 -8.02 -26.74 45.45
C PHE A 25 -8.09 -26.95 46.98
N LEU A 26 -9.17 -27.57 47.47
CA LEU A 26 -9.33 -27.85 48.89
C LEU A 26 -8.29 -28.84 49.42
N GLN A 27 -7.93 -29.88 48.65
CA GLN A 27 -6.91 -30.85 49.04
C GLN A 27 -5.52 -30.22 49.17
N ILE A 28 -5.12 -29.39 48.20
CA ILE A 28 -3.83 -28.70 48.22
C ILE A 28 -3.77 -27.70 49.39
N ASN A 29 -4.81 -26.88 49.56
CA ASN A 29 -4.87 -25.92 50.66
C ASN A 29 -4.92 -26.62 52.03
N ALA A 30 -5.66 -27.71 52.17
CA ALA A 30 -5.70 -28.49 53.41
C ALA A 30 -4.33 -29.09 53.76
N LYS A 31 -3.58 -29.58 52.78
CA LYS A 31 -2.20 -30.06 52.98
C LYS A 31 -1.28 -28.90 53.42
N LEU A 32 -1.33 -27.77 52.73
CA LEU A 32 -0.51 -26.60 53.05
C LEU A 32 -0.81 -26.05 54.46
N VAL A 33 -2.10 -25.89 54.81
CA VAL A 33 -2.53 -25.43 56.14
C VAL A 33 -2.09 -26.41 57.23
N ARG A 34 -2.18 -27.72 56.99
CA ARG A 34 -1.72 -28.74 57.95
C ARG A 34 -0.21 -28.64 58.21
N TRP A 35 0.60 -28.58 57.16
CA TRP A 35 2.06 -28.44 57.30
C TRP A 35 2.45 -27.11 57.94
N MET A 36 1.76 -26.03 57.58
CA MET A 36 1.94 -24.72 58.22
C MET A 36 1.60 -24.78 59.73
N GLY A 37 0.50 -25.45 60.10
CA GLY A 37 0.13 -25.64 61.50
C GLY A 37 1.21 -26.37 62.30
N TYR A 38 1.79 -27.44 61.75
CA TYR A 38 2.91 -28.13 62.39
C TYR A 38 4.16 -27.25 62.49
N ALA A 39 4.47 -26.47 61.45
CA ALA A 39 5.60 -25.54 61.48
C ALA A 39 5.43 -24.44 62.54
N ILE A 40 4.22 -23.86 62.68
CA ILE A 40 3.91 -22.84 63.69
C ILE A 40 4.09 -23.41 65.09
N VAL A 41 3.56 -24.60 65.37
CA VAL A 41 3.71 -25.25 66.69
C VAL A 41 5.17 -25.56 66.99
N ALA A 42 5.89 -26.17 66.04
CA ALA A 42 7.31 -26.49 66.22
C ALA A 42 8.17 -25.24 66.45
N PHE A 43 7.91 -24.16 65.70
CA PHE A 43 8.62 -22.89 65.84
C PHE A 43 8.26 -22.18 67.16
N THR A 44 7.00 -22.26 67.61
CA THR A 44 6.59 -21.74 68.92
C THR A 44 7.32 -22.47 70.05
N VAL A 45 7.39 -23.81 69.99
CA VAL A 45 8.13 -24.62 70.97
C VAL A 45 9.62 -24.27 70.95
N LEU A 46 10.21 -24.10 69.76
CA LEU A 46 11.60 -23.69 69.61
C LEU A 46 11.87 -22.33 70.26
N LEU A 47 11.02 -21.33 70.03
CA LEU A 47 11.12 -20.01 70.66
C LEU A 47 10.97 -20.11 72.18
N CYS A 48 10.05 -20.94 72.68
CA CYS A 48 9.93 -21.21 74.12
C CYS A 48 11.21 -21.82 74.70
N VAL A 49 11.88 -22.74 74.00
CA VAL A 49 13.12 -23.36 74.50
C VAL A 49 14.29 -22.38 74.52
N ILE A 50 14.36 -21.46 73.54
CA ILE A 50 15.49 -20.54 73.38
C ILE A 50 15.34 -19.27 74.23
N LEU A 51 14.14 -18.70 74.28
CA LEU A 51 13.90 -17.35 74.83
C LEU A 51 13.25 -17.35 76.21
N LEU A 52 12.67 -18.46 76.67
CA LEU A 52 12.04 -18.53 77.98
C LEU A 52 13.07 -18.89 79.05
N ASP A 53 13.05 -18.14 80.15
CA ASP A 53 13.91 -18.38 81.29
C ASP A 53 13.50 -19.66 82.05
N LYS A 54 14.51 -20.37 82.57
CA LYS A 54 14.32 -21.62 83.31
C LYS A 54 13.50 -21.42 84.60
N ASP A 55 13.55 -20.23 85.17
CA ASP A 55 12.85 -19.87 86.39
C ASP A 55 11.35 -19.71 86.13
N THR A 56 10.96 -19.03 85.06
CA THR A 56 9.55 -18.95 84.63
C THR A 56 8.95 -20.34 84.33
N LEU A 57 9.72 -21.26 83.73
CA LEU A 57 9.28 -22.64 83.50
C LEU A 57 9.06 -23.43 84.80
N LYS A 58 10.04 -23.40 85.73
CA LYS A 58 9.92 -24.07 87.03
C LYS A 58 8.81 -23.46 87.89
N GLY A 59 8.68 -22.13 87.88
CA GLY A 59 7.63 -21.40 88.60
C GLY A 59 6.24 -21.75 88.09
N THR A 60 6.06 -21.84 86.78
CA THR A 60 4.81 -22.27 86.15
C THR A 60 4.48 -23.73 86.45
N TYR A 61 5.49 -24.61 86.47
CA TYR A 61 5.33 -26.01 86.87
C TYR A 61 4.79 -26.12 88.30
N TYR A 62 5.40 -25.41 89.26
CA TYR A 62 4.94 -25.41 90.65
C TYR A 62 3.56 -24.77 90.81
N PHE A 63 3.26 -23.69 90.08
CA PHE A 63 1.92 -23.09 90.05
C PHE A 63 0.85 -24.12 89.67
N TRP A 64 1.05 -24.86 88.57
CA TRP A 64 0.09 -25.88 88.12
C TRP A 64 0.05 -27.11 89.03
N LEU A 65 1.21 -27.55 89.54
CA LEU A 65 1.29 -28.66 90.47
C LEU A 65 0.46 -28.38 91.73
N TYR A 66 0.59 -27.19 92.32
CA TYR A 66 -0.17 -26.81 93.50
C TYR A 66 -1.66 -26.61 93.21
N ASN A 67 -2.03 -26.05 92.05
CA ASN A 67 -3.44 -25.98 91.62
C ASN A 67 -4.07 -27.37 91.43
N VAL A 68 -3.30 -28.37 90.97
CA VAL A 68 -3.79 -29.75 90.86
C VAL A 68 -3.92 -30.40 92.24
N ILE A 69 -2.94 -30.21 93.13
CA ILE A 69 -2.98 -30.75 94.49
C ILE A 69 -4.12 -30.14 95.31
N ALA A 70 -4.43 -28.85 95.12
CA ALA A 70 -5.54 -28.15 95.77
C ALA A 70 -6.93 -28.72 95.43
N LYS A 71 -7.08 -29.45 94.31
CA LYS A 71 -8.33 -30.16 94.00
C LYS A 71 -8.57 -31.38 94.87
N ILE A 72 -7.53 -31.89 95.55
CA ILE A 72 -7.54 -33.18 96.25
C ILE A 72 -7.19 -33.01 97.74
N LYS A 73 -6.46 -31.96 98.11
CA LYS A 73 -5.96 -31.72 99.47
C LYS A 73 -6.39 -30.34 99.98
N PRO A 74 -6.68 -30.19 101.28
CA PRO A 74 -7.03 -28.90 101.88
C PRO A 74 -5.82 -27.96 101.92
N ASP A 75 -6.08 -26.65 102.01
CA ASP A 75 -5.08 -25.58 101.99
C ASP A 75 -4.02 -25.69 103.10
N THR A 76 -4.32 -26.42 104.18
CA THR A 76 -3.40 -26.68 105.31
C THR A 76 -2.37 -27.78 105.03
N HIS A 77 -2.46 -28.48 103.89
CA HIS A 77 -1.53 -29.54 103.54
C HIS A 77 -0.12 -28.98 103.29
N GLU A 78 0.90 -29.56 103.92
CA GLU A 78 2.29 -29.14 103.74
C GLU A 78 2.82 -29.63 102.39
N VAL A 79 3.44 -28.72 101.63
CA VAL A 79 4.08 -29.02 100.34
C VAL A 79 5.53 -28.58 100.35
N PHE A 80 6.36 -29.30 99.59
CA PHE A 80 7.78 -29.02 99.43
C PHE A 80 8.04 -28.44 98.04
N THR A 81 8.72 -27.29 97.98
CA THR A 81 9.19 -26.68 96.73
C THR A 81 10.71 -26.81 96.68
N ILE A 82 11.26 -27.35 95.60
CA ILE A 82 12.72 -27.37 95.39
C ILE A 82 13.06 -26.21 94.45
N TRP A 83 13.82 -25.25 94.94
CA TRP A 83 14.25 -24.09 94.17
C TRP A 83 15.75 -23.88 94.34
N ASP A 84 16.48 -23.87 93.23
CA ASP A 84 17.96 -23.74 93.18
C ASP A 84 18.72 -24.65 94.18
N GLY A 85 18.26 -25.90 94.29
CA GLY A 85 18.89 -26.93 95.14
C GLY A 85 18.49 -26.84 96.61
N MET A 86 17.66 -25.89 97.01
CA MET A 86 17.14 -25.74 98.38
C MET A 86 15.67 -26.16 98.46
N THR A 87 15.31 -26.87 99.53
CA THR A 87 13.94 -27.34 99.78
C THR A 87 13.21 -26.39 100.73
N TYR A 88 12.17 -25.73 100.22
CA TYR A 88 11.30 -24.84 100.99
C TYR A 88 10.05 -25.60 101.41
N LYS A 89 9.73 -25.57 102.71
CA LYS A 89 8.53 -26.18 103.30
C LYS A 89 7.49 -25.08 103.56
N SER A 90 6.28 -25.22 103.00
CA SER A 90 5.19 -24.25 103.18
C SER A 90 3.81 -24.92 103.10
N THR A 91 2.75 -24.23 103.49
CA THR A 91 1.37 -24.75 103.34
C THR A 91 0.86 -24.53 101.91
N LEU A 92 -0.03 -25.41 101.45
CA LEU A 92 -0.60 -25.36 100.11
C LEU A 92 -1.28 -24.02 99.83
N GLY A 93 -2.05 -23.48 100.78
CA GLY A 93 -2.69 -22.17 100.68
C GLY A 93 -1.68 -21.01 100.52
N GLN A 94 -0.55 -21.06 101.22
CA GLN A 94 0.52 -20.06 101.08
C GLN A 94 1.22 -20.14 99.71
N GLN A 95 1.40 -21.34 99.17
CA GLN A 95 2.01 -21.51 97.85
C GLN A 95 1.07 -21.17 96.70
N LEU A 96 -0.24 -21.39 96.85
CA LEU A 96 -1.26 -20.94 95.89
C LEU A 96 -1.33 -19.41 95.80
N ALA A 97 -1.12 -18.72 96.92
CA ALA A 97 -1.10 -17.26 97.00
C ALA A 97 0.30 -16.65 96.75
N ASN A 98 1.32 -17.46 96.41
CA ASN A 98 2.68 -17.00 96.24
C ASN A 98 2.81 -16.09 94.99
N PRO A 99 3.14 -14.79 95.14
CA PRO A 99 3.23 -13.86 94.02
C PRO A 99 4.21 -14.32 92.94
N PHE A 100 5.30 -14.99 93.34
CA PHE A 100 6.32 -15.45 92.42
C PHE A 100 5.79 -16.50 91.43
N PHE A 101 5.00 -17.48 91.90
CA PHE A 101 4.42 -18.51 91.03
C PHE A 101 3.29 -17.98 90.16
N ILE A 102 2.50 -17.04 90.68
CA ILE A 102 1.44 -16.37 89.93
C ILE A 102 2.06 -15.52 88.81
N GLU A 103 3.10 -14.74 89.10
CA GLU A 103 3.82 -13.92 88.12
C GLU A 103 4.57 -14.78 87.09
N ALA A 104 5.21 -15.88 87.52
CA ALA A 104 5.86 -16.81 86.60
C ALA A 104 4.84 -17.43 85.62
N ASN A 105 3.69 -17.88 86.10
CA ASN A 105 2.64 -18.41 85.22
C ASN A 105 2.06 -17.31 84.29
N ALA A 106 1.88 -16.08 84.77
CA ALA A 106 1.43 -14.96 83.93
C ALA A 106 2.45 -14.61 82.83
N LYS A 107 3.74 -14.56 83.18
CA LYS A 107 4.85 -14.36 82.23
C LYS A 107 4.93 -15.48 81.21
N PHE A 108 4.78 -16.74 81.64
CA PHE A 108 4.73 -17.89 80.74
C PHE A 108 3.62 -17.77 79.69
N TRP A 109 2.39 -17.48 80.10
CA TRP A 109 1.27 -17.32 79.17
C TRP A 109 1.45 -16.14 78.23
N PHE A 110 1.95 -15.00 78.73
CA PHE A 110 2.24 -13.84 77.89
C PHE A 110 3.33 -14.13 76.86
N SER A 111 4.45 -14.74 77.27
CA SER A 111 5.53 -15.15 76.37
C SER A 111 5.07 -16.20 75.37
N LEU A 112 4.28 -17.19 75.79
CA LEU A 112 3.71 -18.21 74.90
C LEU A 112 2.81 -17.59 73.82
N GLN A 113 1.94 -16.65 74.21
CA GLN A 113 1.08 -15.93 73.27
C GLN A 113 1.89 -15.08 72.29
N LEU A 114 2.93 -14.38 72.78
CA LEU A 114 3.81 -13.56 71.94
C LEU A 114 4.60 -14.42 70.94
N TYR A 115 5.18 -15.54 71.38
CA TYR A 115 5.92 -16.46 70.51
C TYR A 115 5.00 -17.17 69.51
N PHE A 116 3.79 -17.53 69.93
CA PHE A 116 2.77 -18.06 69.01
C PHE A 116 2.38 -17.02 67.95
N LEU A 117 2.17 -15.77 68.34
CA LEU A 117 1.85 -14.69 67.41
C LEU A 117 3.00 -14.43 66.42
N ALA A 118 4.24 -14.39 66.90
CA ALA A 118 5.43 -14.26 66.05
C ALA A 118 5.53 -15.44 65.06
N SER A 119 5.31 -16.66 65.54
CA SER A 119 5.31 -17.88 64.73
C SER A 119 4.18 -17.92 63.69
N LEU A 120 3.01 -17.40 64.05
CA LEU A 120 1.86 -17.27 63.16
C LEU A 120 2.15 -16.26 62.04
N LEU A 121 2.71 -15.09 62.37
CA LEU A 121 3.07 -14.07 61.38
C LEU A 121 4.16 -14.58 60.40
N SER A 122 5.19 -15.26 60.91
CA SER A 122 6.20 -15.88 60.05
C SER A 122 5.61 -17.00 59.19
N GLY A 123 4.72 -17.82 59.76
CA GLY A 123 4.02 -18.89 59.04
C GLY A 123 3.12 -18.37 57.92
N LEU A 124 2.35 -17.31 58.18
CA LEU A 124 1.52 -16.64 57.17
C LEU A 124 2.37 -16.04 56.05
N THR A 125 3.52 -15.43 56.38
CA THR A 125 4.45 -14.89 55.37
C THR A 125 4.97 -16.02 54.47
N LEU A 126 5.44 -17.13 55.04
CA LEU A 126 5.89 -18.30 54.28
C LEU A 126 4.76 -18.91 53.44
N PHE A 127 3.53 -18.94 53.95
CA PHE A 127 2.36 -19.43 53.21
C PHE A 127 2.06 -18.56 51.99
N THR A 128 2.10 -17.24 52.12
CA THR A 128 1.91 -16.32 50.97
C THR A 128 3.00 -16.48 49.91
N LEU A 129 4.26 -16.66 50.33
CA LEU A 129 5.38 -16.93 49.42
C LEU A 129 5.21 -18.28 48.71
N ALA A 130 4.81 -19.33 49.43
CA ALA A 130 4.55 -20.65 48.85
C ALA A 130 3.41 -20.58 47.82
N MET A 131 2.30 -19.90 48.14
CA MET A 131 1.19 -19.68 47.21
C MET A 131 1.63 -18.91 45.96
N SER A 132 2.43 -17.85 46.13
CA SER A 132 2.97 -17.09 44.99
C SER A 132 3.90 -17.95 44.11
N PHE A 133 4.71 -18.81 44.73
CA PHE A 133 5.60 -19.74 44.02
C PHE A 133 4.81 -20.77 43.21
N PHE A 134 3.80 -21.41 43.82
CA PHE A 134 2.95 -22.37 43.11
C PHE A 134 2.15 -21.72 41.98
N LYS A 135 1.66 -20.49 42.19
CA LYS A 135 1.01 -19.73 41.14
C LYS A 135 1.95 -19.48 39.96
N LYS A 136 3.14 -18.92 40.23
CA LYS A 136 4.14 -18.63 39.19
C LYS A 136 4.54 -19.89 38.41
N LYS A 137 4.77 -21.01 39.11
CA LYS A 137 5.12 -22.28 38.49
C LYS A 137 3.97 -22.88 37.67
N GLY A 138 2.72 -22.65 38.10
CA GLY A 138 1.54 -23.00 37.32
C GLY A 138 1.46 -22.19 36.03
N ASP A 139 1.60 -20.87 36.14
CA ASP A 139 1.57 -19.96 34.99
C ASP A 139 2.67 -20.34 33.96
N GLU A 140 3.92 -20.59 34.40
CA GLU A 140 5.03 -21.02 33.54
C GLU A 140 4.77 -22.34 32.78
N GLN A 141 3.99 -23.28 33.35
CA GLN A 141 3.68 -24.57 32.74
C GLN A 141 2.46 -24.53 31.80
N THR A 142 1.59 -23.54 31.98
CA THR A 142 0.38 -23.37 31.16
C THR A 142 0.58 -22.33 30.04
N GLU A 143 1.61 -21.48 30.11
CA GLU A 143 1.93 -20.53 29.05
C GLU A 143 2.34 -21.22 27.74
N ASP A 144 1.81 -20.70 26.63
CA ASP A 144 2.24 -21.10 25.28
C ASP A 144 3.62 -20.49 25.00
N HIS A 145 4.59 -21.31 24.62
CA HIS A 145 5.96 -20.87 24.39
C HIS A 145 6.23 -20.68 22.89
N PHE A 146 6.68 -19.48 22.51
CA PHE A 146 7.17 -19.23 21.16
C PHE A 146 8.54 -19.91 20.96
N ILE A 147 8.65 -20.78 19.96
CA ILE A 147 9.90 -21.49 19.66
C ILE A 147 10.70 -20.72 18.61
N ARG A 148 10.11 -20.49 17.43
CA ARG A 148 10.77 -19.83 16.28
C ARG A 148 9.76 -19.36 15.24
N GLY A 149 10.25 -18.63 14.24
CA GLY A 149 9.45 -18.10 13.14
C GLY A 149 9.14 -16.61 13.31
N VAL A 150 8.01 -16.18 12.80
CA VAL A 150 7.60 -14.77 12.84
C VAL A 150 7.03 -14.41 14.21
N ARG A 151 7.58 -13.35 14.81
CA ARG A 151 7.08 -12.78 16.07
C ARG A 151 5.98 -11.78 15.76
N ILE A 152 4.94 -11.74 16.59
CA ILE A 152 3.90 -10.72 16.55
C ILE A 152 4.09 -9.82 17.77
N ALA A 153 4.05 -8.51 17.57
CA ALA A 153 4.19 -7.55 18.66
C ALA A 153 3.26 -6.36 18.48
N GLU A 154 2.94 -5.69 19.58
CA GLU A 154 2.18 -4.44 19.53
C GLU A 154 3.05 -3.29 19.00
N PRO A 155 2.48 -2.26 18.36
CA PRO A 155 3.26 -1.18 17.75
C PRO A 155 4.29 -0.50 18.69
N PRO A 156 3.99 -0.25 19.99
CA PRO A 156 4.97 0.30 20.93
C PRO A 156 6.16 -0.64 21.22
N GLU A 157 5.95 -1.96 21.17
CA GLU A 157 7.00 -2.95 21.39
C GLU A 157 7.95 -3.01 20.19
N LEU A 158 7.42 -3.01 18.98
CA LEU A 158 8.22 -2.89 17.75
C LEU A 158 9.04 -1.58 17.76
N ALA A 159 8.42 -0.45 18.11
CA ALA A 159 9.12 0.83 18.22
C ALA A 159 10.28 0.79 19.25
N LYS A 160 10.06 0.13 20.40
CA LYS A 160 11.12 -0.08 21.42
C LYS A 160 12.24 -0.99 20.89
N GLU A 161 11.92 -2.08 20.20
CA GLU A 161 12.92 -3.00 19.62
C GLU A 161 13.77 -2.29 18.55
N LEU A 162 13.13 -1.53 17.65
CA LEU A 162 13.83 -0.73 16.62
C LEU A 162 14.75 0.31 17.24
N LYS A 163 14.27 1.02 18.26
CA LYS A 163 15.07 2.01 19.01
C LYS A 163 16.26 1.35 19.70
N LYS A 164 16.05 0.21 20.37
CA LYS A 164 17.12 -0.55 21.05
C LYS A 164 18.21 -1.00 20.08
N LYS A 165 17.84 -1.42 18.86
CA LYS A 165 18.78 -1.83 17.82
C LYS A 165 19.38 -0.66 17.02
N LYS A 166 19.03 0.61 17.33
CA LYS A 166 19.43 1.80 16.55
C LYS A 166 19.05 1.71 15.06
N GLN A 167 17.94 1.03 14.75
CA GLN A 167 17.41 0.86 13.40
C GLN A 167 16.04 1.52 13.25
N GLN A 168 15.75 2.59 14.00
CA GLN A 168 14.48 3.29 13.95
C GLN A 168 14.52 4.42 12.93
N SER A 169 13.59 4.42 11.98
CA SER A 169 13.37 5.56 11.07
C SER A 169 12.75 6.75 11.83
N PRO A 170 13.04 8.00 11.42
CA PRO A 170 12.34 9.17 11.94
C PRO A 170 10.86 9.25 11.48
N PHE A 171 10.43 8.43 10.52
CA PHE A 171 9.02 8.39 10.09
C PHE A 171 8.11 7.87 11.21
N ALA A 172 7.14 8.70 11.60
CA ALA A 172 6.15 8.38 12.61
C ALA A 172 4.77 8.13 11.98
N ILE A 173 4.15 7.00 12.30
CA ILE A 173 2.75 6.75 12.00
C ILE A 173 1.96 6.71 13.30
N ASN A 174 0.89 7.51 13.39
CA ASN A 174 0.14 7.74 14.64
C ASN A 174 1.03 8.14 15.85
N GLY A 175 2.15 8.82 15.60
CA GLY A 175 3.11 9.23 16.63
C GLY A 175 4.11 8.15 17.06
N LEU A 176 4.15 6.99 16.39
CA LEU A 176 5.08 5.91 16.69
C LEU A 176 6.05 5.67 15.52
N ASN A 177 7.35 5.61 15.84
CA ASN A 177 8.41 5.33 14.88
C ASN A 177 8.64 3.81 14.76
N ILE A 178 7.78 3.16 13.98
CA ILE A 178 7.74 1.69 13.83
C ILE A 178 8.37 1.19 12.53
N PHE A 179 8.90 2.10 11.71
CA PHE A 179 9.59 1.74 10.48
C PHE A 179 11.09 1.59 10.72
N LYS A 180 11.69 0.63 10.02
CA LYS A 180 13.14 0.41 10.06
C LYS A 180 13.89 1.57 9.39
N ASN A 181 15.05 1.93 9.91
CA ASN A 181 15.92 2.91 9.28
C ASN A 181 16.28 2.47 7.85
N ASN A 182 16.30 3.42 6.90
CA ASN A 182 16.52 3.19 5.48
C ASN A 182 15.50 2.23 4.83
N PHE A 183 14.26 2.16 5.35
CA PHE A 183 13.19 1.41 4.67
C PHE A 183 12.85 2.02 3.30
N GLU A 184 13.10 3.32 3.11
CA GLU A 184 12.76 4.08 1.90
C GLU A 184 13.38 3.44 0.65
N VAL A 185 14.68 3.16 0.72
CA VAL A 185 15.48 2.56 -0.36
C VAL A 185 15.38 1.03 -0.41
N GLN A 186 14.54 0.42 0.45
CA GLN A 186 14.17 -1.00 0.40
C GLN A 186 12.76 -1.21 -0.18
N HIS A 187 12.14 -0.10 -0.60
CA HIS A 187 10.84 -0.03 -1.25
C HIS A 187 9.69 -0.53 -0.37
N MET A 188 8.47 -0.14 -0.77
CA MET A 188 7.27 -0.41 0.01
C MET A 188 6.15 -0.94 -0.86
N LEU A 189 5.50 -1.99 -0.37
CA LEU A 189 4.23 -2.51 -0.87
C LEU A 189 3.08 -2.01 0.00
N ILE A 190 2.01 -1.55 -0.64
CA ILE A 190 0.71 -1.30 -0.01
C ILE A 190 -0.33 -2.17 -0.72
N ASP A 191 -0.72 -3.28 -0.10
CA ASP A 191 -1.64 -4.26 -0.68
C ASP A 191 -2.98 -4.24 0.06
N GLY A 192 -4.09 -4.16 -0.69
CA GLY A 192 -5.42 -4.48 -0.20
C GLY A 192 -6.56 -3.84 -0.97
N THR A 193 -7.80 -4.22 -0.67
CA THR A 193 -8.98 -3.86 -1.47
C THR A 193 -9.30 -2.36 -1.48
N THR A 194 -10.21 -1.94 -2.37
CA THR A 194 -10.73 -0.57 -2.40
C THR A 194 -11.42 -0.21 -1.07
N GLY A 195 -11.24 1.03 -0.61
CA GLY A 195 -11.81 1.50 0.68
C GLY A 195 -11.08 1.05 1.95
N SER A 196 -10.11 0.12 1.86
CA SER A 196 -9.43 -0.45 3.03
C SER A 196 -8.51 0.51 3.80
N GLY A 197 -8.09 1.62 3.19
CA GLY A 197 -7.24 2.63 3.85
C GLY A 197 -5.88 2.91 3.20
N LYS A 198 -5.57 2.30 2.03
CA LYS A 198 -4.31 2.52 1.29
C LYS A 198 -3.94 4.01 1.13
N SER A 199 -4.87 4.81 0.60
CA SER A 199 -4.63 6.25 0.38
C SER A 199 -4.42 7.03 1.68
N VAL A 200 -4.93 6.55 2.83
CA VAL A 200 -4.66 7.17 4.14
C VAL A 200 -3.23 6.90 4.58
N ALA A 201 -2.71 5.69 4.38
CA ALA A 201 -1.29 5.39 4.62
C ALA A 201 -0.39 6.24 3.70
N LEU A 202 -0.71 6.31 2.41
CA LEU A 202 0.02 7.16 1.46
C LEU A 202 0.02 8.64 1.85
N ARG A 203 -1.11 9.20 2.29
CA ARG A 203 -1.17 10.59 2.79
C ARG A 203 -0.24 10.85 3.98
N LYS A 204 -0.08 9.88 4.89
CA LYS A 204 0.85 10.01 6.03
C LYS A 204 2.30 10.02 5.55
N ILE A 205 2.64 9.16 4.59
CA ILE A 205 3.98 9.11 3.99
C ILE A 205 4.26 10.38 3.18
N LEU A 206 3.35 10.81 2.31
CA LEU A 206 3.49 12.03 1.50
C LEU A 206 3.71 13.29 2.34
N ARG A 207 3.01 13.43 3.47
CA ARG A 207 3.27 14.55 4.40
C ARG A 207 4.69 14.52 4.95
N TRP A 208 5.20 13.34 5.28
CA TRP A 208 6.55 13.20 5.80
C TRP A 208 7.61 13.48 4.72
N ILE A 209 7.41 12.97 3.50
CA ILE A 209 8.25 13.27 2.34
C ILE A 209 8.29 14.79 2.09
N LYS A 210 7.11 15.44 2.03
CA LYS A 210 7.02 16.89 1.80
C LYS A 210 7.68 17.69 2.91
N ALA A 211 7.52 17.29 4.17
CA ALA A 211 8.15 17.95 5.32
C ALA A 211 9.68 17.83 5.34
N ARG A 212 10.23 16.76 4.77
CA ARG A 212 11.68 16.59 4.58
C ARG A 212 12.22 17.40 3.39
N GLY A 213 11.35 17.78 2.45
CA GLY A 213 11.75 18.42 1.20
C GLY A 213 12.28 17.43 0.15
N ASP A 214 12.03 16.14 0.32
CA ASP A 214 12.40 15.11 -0.66
C ASP A 214 11.58 15.28 -1.95
N LYS A 215 12.16 14.97 -3.12
CA LYS A 215 11.44 14.92 -4.40
C LYS A 215 10.52 13.69 -4.47
N ALA A 216 9.35 13.85 -5.08
CA ALA A 216 8.46 12.71 -5.35
C ALA A 216 7.74 12.81 -6.70
N ILE A 217 7.75 11.71 -7.44
CA ILE A 217 6.92 11.48 -8.62
C ILE A 217 5.70 10.68 -8.15
N ILE A 218 4.52 11.27 -8.33
CA ILE A 218 3.26 10.73 -7.80
C ILE A 218 2.35 10.42 -8.98
N TYR A 219 2.13 9.13 -9.22
CA TYR A 219 1.07 8.67 -10.09
C TYR A 219 -0.26 8.68 -9.32
N ASP A 220 -1.15 9.60 -9.72
CA ASP A 220 -2.41 9.91 -9.03
C ASP A 220 -3.63 9.63 -9.92
N LYS A 221 -4.06 8.36 -9.95
CA LYS A 221 -5.31 7.96 -10.62
C LYS A 221 -6.49 8.55 -9.85
N GLY A 222 -7.25 9.44 -10.49
CA GLY A 222 -8.42 10.10 -9.92
C GLY A 222 -8.15 11.49 -9.31
N CYS A 223 -6.93 12.01 -9.39
CA CYS A 223 -6.56 13.35 -8.90
C CYS A 223 -6.82 13.54 -7.38
N THR A 224 -6.58 12.48 -6.60
CA THR A 224 -6.87 12.42 -5.15
C THR A 224 -5.82 13.18 -4.31
N PHE A 225 -4.57 13.19 -4.76
CA PHE A 225 -3.45 13.80 -4.05
C PHE A 225 -3.17 15.23 -4.49
N VAL A 226 -3.46 15.57 -5.76
CA VAL A 226 -3.31 16.94 -6.28
C VAL A 226 -4.03 17.95 -5.37
N SER A 227 -5.31 17.74 -5.05
CA SER A 227 -6.07 18.70 -4.23
C SER A 227 -5.52 18.87 -2.80
N LYS A 228 -4.76 17.90 -2.30
CA LYS A 228 -4.28 17.86 -0.90
C LYS A 228 -2.84 18.33 -0.75
N PHE A 229 -2.02 18.20 -1.79
CA PHE A 229 -0.57 18.41 -1.71
C PHE A 229 -0.02 19.41 -2.71
N TYR A 230 -0.69 19.68 -3.84
CA TYR A 230 -0.13 20.51 -4.90
C TYR A 230 0.14 21.95 -4.44
N ASN A 231 1.38 22.39 -4.64
CA ASN A 231 1.82 23.77 -4.48
C ASN A 231 2.35 24.31 -5.82
N PRO A 232 1.70 25.31 -6.45
CA PRO A 232 2.12 25.82 -7.76
C PRO A 232 3.53 26.45 -7.79
N GLU A 233 4.10 26.80 -6.64
CA GLU A 233 5.45 27.38 -6.57
C GLU A 233 6.57 26.33 -6.70
N THR A 234 6.30 25.08 -6.34
CA THR A 234 7.33 24.02 -6.25
C THR A 234 6.97 22.74 -7.01
N ASP A 235 5.69 22.52 -7.28
CA ASP A 235 5.19 21.26 -7.78
C ASP A 235 4.75 21.40 -9.25
N ILE A 236 4.90 20.31 -10.01
CA ILE A 236 4.59 20.26 -11.45
C ILE A 236 3.45 19.26 -11.68
N ILE A 237 2.55 19.60 -12.60
CA ILE A 237 1.48 18.68 -13.06
C ILE A 237 1.74 18.32 -14.52
N LEU A 238 1.74 17.03 -14.81
CA LEU A 238 1.66 16.49 -16.16
C LEU A 238 0.32 15.75 -16.32
N ASN A 239 -0.63 16.47 -16.89
CA ASN A 239 -1.95 15.98 -17.29
C ASN A 239 -2.45 16.89 -18.42
N PRO A 240 -2.42 16.45 -19.69
CA PRO A 240 -2.70 17.34 -20.82
C PRO A 240 -4.12 17.92 -20.86
N PHE A 241 -5.04 17.36 -20.07
CA PHE A 241 -6.40 17.87 -19.90
C PHE A 241 -6.56 18.83 -18.72
N ASP A 242 -5.52 19.03 -17.91
CA ASP A 242 -5.53 19.98 -16.81
C ASP A 242 -4.95 21.34 -17.25
N GLU A 243 -5.61 22.44 -16.91
CA GLU A 243 -5.19 23.79 -17.25
C GLU A 243 -3.82 24.13 -16.65
N ARG A 244 -3.42 23.48 -15.55
CA ARG A 244 -2.12 23.68 -14.89
C ARG A 244 -0.99 22.84 -15.48
N CYS A 245 -1.24 22.06 -16.54
CA CYS A 245 -0.24 21.20 -17.15
C CYS A 245 0.99 22.00 -17.61
N ALA A 246 2.17 21.56 -17.22
CA ALA A 246 3.41 22.08 -17.75
C ALA A 246 3.57 21.72 -19.23
N PHE A 247 4.39 22.51 -19.94
CA PHE A 247 4.71 22.24 -21.33
C PHE A 247 5.79 21.16 -21.41
N TRP A 248 5.37 19.96 -21.78
CA TRP A 248 6.25 18.84 -22.04
C TRP A 248 6.19 18.44 -23.52
N ASP A 249 7.36 18.18 -24.11
CA ASP A 249 7.51 17.57 -25.43
C ASP A 249 8.55 16.43 -25.35
N ALA A 250 8.51 15.49 -26.30
CA ALA A 250 9.41 14.33 -26.29
C ALA A 250 10.90 14.71 -26.32
N TRP A 251 11.23 15.82 -26.99
CA TRP A 251 12.60 16.30 -27.15
C TRP A 251 13.14 17.08 -25.94
N CYS A 252 12.32 17.29 -24.90
CA CYS A 252 12.80 17.80 -23.62
C CYS A 252 13.62 16.74 -22.88
N ASP A 253 13.21 15.47 -22.99
CA ASP A 253 13.81 14.36 -22.23
C ASP A 253 14.67 13.42 -23.08
N ALA A 254 14.49 13.40 -24.41
CA ALA A 254 15.28 12.59 -25.34
C ALA A 254 16.13 13.45 -26.28
N LYS A 255 17.42 13.09 -26.37
CA LYS A 255 18.38 13.72 -27.29
C LYS A 255 19.02 12.69 -28.22
N ASP A 256 19.31 11.51 -27.68
CA ASP A 256 19.95 10.42 -28.41
C ASP A 256 18.95 9.35 -28.84
N ALA A 257 19.31 8.53 -29.83
CA ALA A 257 18.44 7.47 -30.36
C ALA A 257 17.96 6.51 -29.25
N THR A 258 18.85 6.15 -28.31
CA THR A 258 18.54 5.28 -27.17
C THR A 258 17.51 5.88 -26.22
N ASP A 259 17.49 7.21 -26.06
CA ASP A 259 16.47 7.86 -25.24
C ASP A 259 15.08 7.68 -25.87
N PHE A 260 15.00 7.81 -27.21
CA PHE A 260 13.75 7.59 -27.95
C PHE A 260 13.33 6.11 -27.97
N GLU A 261 14.28 5.17 -28.01
CA GLU A 261 14.00 3.74 -27.85
C GLU A 261 13.36 3.44 -26.49
N ASN A 262 13.91 3.98 -25.41
CA ASN A 262 13.36 3.84 -24.06
C ASN A 262 11.95 4.44 -23.94
N MET A 263 11.72 5.61 -24.57
CA MET A 263 10.38 6.20 -24.66
C MET A 263 9.42 5.30 -25.44
N ALA A 264 9.85 4.78 -26.60
CA ALA A 264 9.04 3.92 -27.45
C ALA A 264 8.65 2.61 -26.73
N ALA A 265 9.58 2.03 -25.97
CA ALA A 265 9.36 0.81 -25.22
C ALA A 265 8.25 0.96 -24.17
N ALA A 266 8.19 2.11 -23.51
CA ALA A 266 7.17 2.42 -22.50
C ALA A 266 5.84 2.92 -23.10
N LEU A 267 5.91 3.70 -24.19
CA LEU A 267 4.72 4.21 -24.88
C LEU A 267 3.94 3.09 -25.59
N ILE A 268 4.67 2.14 -26.20
CA ILE A 268 4.13 1.02 -26.97
C ILE A 268 4.51 -0.28 -26.23
N PRO A 269 3.75 -0.71 -25.20
CA PRO A 269 4.07 -1.89 -24.43
C PRO A 269 3.92 -3.18 -25.26
N MET A 270 4.71 -4.19 -24.91
CA MET A 270 4.57 -5.52 -25.49
C MET A 270 3.61 -6.34 -24.63
N ASN A 271 2.43 -6.63 -25.18
CA ASN A 271 1.34 -7.30 -24.49
C ASN A 271 1.18 -8.75 -25.00
N GLY A 272 1.18 -9.73 -24.09
CA GLY A 272 0.92 -11.14 -24.39
C GLY A 272 2.00 -11.85 -25.23
N ASP A 273 1.63 -13.01 -25.78
CA ASP A 273 2.50 -13.87 -26.61
C ASP A 273 2.35 -13.60 -28.12
N GLY A 274 1.85 -12.42 -28.49
CA GLY A 274 1.70 -12.02 -29.90
C GLY A 274 3.06 -11.82 -30.58
N ASP A 275 3.07 -11.83 -31.92
CA ASP A 275 4.31 -11.65 -32.69
C ASP A 275 4.99 -10.30 -32.36
N PRO A 276 6.20 -10.33 -31.78
CA PRO A 276 6.94 -9.11 -31.41
C PRO A 276 7.23 -8.20 -32.60
N PHE A 277 7.25 -8.73 -33.83
CA PHE A 277 7.58 -7.99 -35.03
C PHE A 277 6.76 -6.70 -35.19
N TRP A 278 5.46 -6.75 -34.94
CA TRP A 278 4.57 -5.60 -35.15
C TRP A 278 4.82 -4.47 -34.15
N VAL A 279 5.01 -4.83 -32.88
CA VAL A 279 5.28 -3.87 -31.79
C VAL A 279 6.68 -3.28 -31.95
N GLN A 280 7.69 -4.10 -32.24
CA GLN A 280 9.05 -3.62 -32.44
C GLN A 280 9.17 -2.73 -33.68
N SER A 281 8.53 -3.10 -34.78
CA SER A 281 8.50 -2.26 -35.99
C SER A 281 7.86 -0.89 -35.71
N ALA A 282 6.76 -0.86 -34.95
CA ALA A 282 6.13 0.39 -34.53
C ALA A 282 7.07 1.24 -33.68
N ARG A 283 7.77 0.64 -32.71
CA ARG A 283 8.77 1.33 -31.88
C ARG A 283 9.91 1.89 -32.74
N THR A 284 10.48 1.10 -33.65
CA THR A 284 11.56 1.51 -34.54
C THR A 284 11.16 2.69 -35.44
N ILE A 285 9.94 2.71 -35.99
CA ILE A 285 9.43 3.85 -36.76
C ILE A 285 9.30 5.10 -35.89
N PHE A 286 8.72 4.97 -34.68
CA PHE A 286 8.60 6.09 -33.75
C PHE A 286 9.97 6.67 -33.40
N THR A 287 10.91 5.82 -32.98
CA THR A 287 12.29 6.19 -32.64
C THR A 287 12.99 6.90 -33.79
N SER A 288 13.02 6.28 -34.97
CA SER A 288 13.70 6.84 -36.15
C SER A 288 13.11 8.18 -36.56
N THR A 289 11.77 8.32 -36.52
CA THR A 289 11.08 9.57 -36.88
C THR A 289 11.39 10.66 -35.88
N ALA A 290 11.20 10.40 -34.58
CA ALA A 290 11.40 11.38 -33.52
C ALA A 290 12.87 11.81 -33.39
N PHE A 291 13.81 10.87 -33.53
CA PHE A 291 15.25 11.15 -33.52
C PHE A 291 15.68 11.99 -34.71
N LYS A 292 15.18 11.70 -35.92
CA LYS A 292 15.50 12.51 -37.11
C LYS A 292 15.00 13.95 -36.97
N MET A 293 13.86 14.15 -36.29
CA MET A 293 13.31 15.47 -35.99
C MET A 293 14.11 16.28 -34.94
N VAL A 294 15.09 15.69 -34.24
CA VAL A 294 15.87 16.40 -33.19
C VAL A 294 16.51 17.68 -33.74
N ASN A 295 17.04 17.63 -34.97
CA ASN A 295 17.73 18.76 -35.60
C ASN A 295 16.80 19.66 -36.43
N GLU A 296 15.49 19.41 -36.43
CA GLU A 296 14.53 20.20 -37.21
C GLU A 296 14.06 21.45 -36.43
N PRO A 297 14.07 22.63 -37.05
CA PRO A 297 13.69 23.88 -36.39
C PRO A 297 12.19 23.97 -36.07
N ASN A 298 11.34 23.28 -36.83
CA ASN A 298 9.87 23.31 -36.69
C ASN A 298 9.32 22.02 -36.07
N ARG A 299 10.10 21.36 -35.21
CA ARG A 299 9.68 20.11 -34.57
C ARG A 299 8.52 20.36 -33.60
N THR A 300 7.42 19.65 -33.80
CA THR A 300 6.25 19.67 -32.91
C THR A 300 5.67 18.27 -32.82
N THR A 301 4.92 17.99 -31.74
CA THR A 301 4.19 16.72 -31.59
C THR A 301 3.16 16.55 -32.71
N GLU A 302 2.52 17.63 -33.16
CA GLU A 302 1.63 17.61 -34.33
C GLU A 302 2.37 17.11 -35.58
N ARG A 303 3.54 17.67 -35.90
CA ARG A 303 4.32 17.27 -37.07
C ARG A 303 4.79 15.81 -36.98
N LEU A 304 5.17 15.36 -35.79
CA LEU A 304 5.56 13.97 -35.55
C LEU A 304 4.40 13.00 -35.85
N LEU A 305 3.20 13.33 -35.36
CA LEU A 305 2.00 12.54 -35.61
C LEU A 305 1.59 12.58 -37.09
N GLU A 306 1.69 13.75 -37.74
CA GLU A 306 1.44 13.92 -39.17
C GLU A 306 2.35 13.02 -40.03
N LEU A 307 3.65 13.02 -39.72
CA LEU A 307 4.63 12.18 -40.41
C LEU A 307 4.27 10.69 -40.29
N MET A 308 4.00 10.21 -39.08
CA MET A 308 3.76 8.78 -38.84
C MET A 308 2.40 8.28 -39.37
N LEU A 309 1.36 9.12 -39.32
CA LEU A 309 -0.02 8.66 -39.51
C LEU A 309 -0.61 9.10 -40.83
N THR A 310 -0.45 10.37 -41.19
CA THR A 310 -1.12 10.96 -42.36
C THR A 310 -0.28 10.94 -43.62
N SER A 311 1.06 10.93 -43.50
CA SER A 311 1.93 10.87 -44.68
C SER A 311 1.71 9.59 -45.49
N GLU A 312 1.72 9.74 -46.81
CA GLU A 312 1.80 8.61 -47.74
C GLU A 312 3.05 7.77 -47.43
N LEU A 313 2.95 6.46 -47.63
CA LEU A 313 4.05 5.53 -47.32
C LEU A 313 5.34 5.90 -48.06
N GLU A 314 5.21 6.34 -49.31
CA GLU A 314 6.33 6.81 -50.14
C GLU A 314 7.02 8.03 -49.53
N SER A 315 6.23 9.02 -49.06
CA SER A 315 6.76 10.22 -48.42
C SER A 315 7.43 9.92 -47.09
N LEU A 316 6.84 9.04 -46.27
CA LEU A 316 7.43 8.62 -45.00
C LEU A 316 8.70 7.79 -45.22
N SER A 317 8.72 6.92 -46.24
CA SER A 317 9.89 6.13 -46.63
C SER A 317 11.05 7.01 -47.09
N GLU A 318 10.79 8.01 -47.94
CA GLU A 318 11.83 8.96 -48.36
C GLU A 318 12.29 9.81 -47.18
N TYR A 319 11.37 10.23 -46.29
CA TYR A 319 11.74 10.94 -45.06
C TYR A 319 12.61 10.07 -44.14
N LEU A 320 12.36 8.77 -44.03
CA LEU A 320 13.12 7.84 -43.17
C LEU A 320 14.34 7.23 -43.87
N LYS A 321 14.61 7.58 -45.12
CA LYS A 321 15.76 7.10 -45.88
C LYS A 321 17.07 7.31 -45.12
N GLY A 322 17.88 6.25 -45.09
CA GLY A 322 19.13 6.19 -44.32
C GLY A 322 18.96 5.75 -42.87
N THR A 323 17.72 5.50 -42.41
CA THR A 323 17.44 4.90 -41.09
C THR A 323 17.05 3.43 -41.23
N GLU A 324 17.14 2.67 -40.14
CA GLU A 324 16.71 1.27 -40.06
C GLU A 324 15.21 1.06 -40.35
N SER A 325 14.38 2.08 -40.09
CA SER A 325 12.93 2.04 -40.28
C SER A 325 12.46 2.22 -41.72
N ALA A 326 13.34 2.65 -42.64
CA ALA A 326 12.97 2.93 -44.03
C ALA A 326 12.38 1.71 -44.75
N SER A 327 12.92 0.52 -44.46
CA SER A 327 12.43 -0.73 -45.05
C SER A 327 11.03 -1.11 -44.56
N LEU A 328 10.66 -0.71 -43.34
CA LEU A 328 9.38 -1.02 -42.67
C LEU A 328 8.21 -0.19 -43.20
N VAL A 329 8.50 0.93 -43.89
CA VAL A 329 7.50 1.84 -44.45
C VAL A 329 7.53 1.90 -45.98
N SER A 330 8.26 0.99 -46.63
CA SER A 330 8.36 0.96 -48.09
C SER A 330 7.00 0.67 -48.75
N ASP A 331 6.75 1.40 -49.84
CA ASP A 331 5.73 1.15 -50.85
C ASP A 331 5.65 -0.30 -51.36
N LYS A 332 6.74 -1.07 -51.30
CA LYS A 332 6.77 -2.48 -51.70
C LYS A 332 6.09 -3.42 -50.69
N ILE A 333 5.85 -2.96 -49.46
CA ILE A 333 5.26 -3.75 -48.37
C ILE A 333 4.02 -3.07 -47.77
N GLN A 334 3.12 -2.57 -48.63
CA GLN A 334 1.96 -1.77 -48.19
C GLN A 334 1.10 -2.43 -47.11
N LYS A 335 0.77 -3.73 -47.23
CA LYS A 335 -0.05 -4.43 -46.23
C LYS A 335 0.62 -4.46 -44.86
N THR A 336 1.90 -4.81 -44.82
CA THR A 336 2.71 -4.83 -43.59
C THR A 336 2.81 -3.44 -42.97
N ALA A 337 3.05 -2.41 -43.79
CA ALA A 337 3.14 -1.03 -43.33
C ALA A 337 1.80 -0.52 -42.75
N ILE A 338 0.66 -0.93 -43.34
CA ILE A 338 -0.68 -0.65 -42.80
C ILE A 338 -0.86 -1.30 -41.42
N SER A 339 -0.45 -2.56 -41.25
CA SER A 339 -0.50 -3.26 -39.95
C SER A 339 0.35 -2.54 -38.89
N ILE A 340 1.58 -2.14 -39.22
CA ILE A 340 2.45 -1.41 -38.30
C ILE A 340 1.88 -0.03 -37.94
N LYS A 341 1.35 0.72 -38.92
CA LYS A 341 0.65 1.99 -38.67
C LYS A 341 -0.57 1.82 -37.76
N SER A 342 -1.28 0.69 -37.86
CA SER A 342 -2.42 0.38 -36.99
C SER A 342 -1.99 0.20 -35.54
N VAL A 343 -0.86 -0.48 -35.31
CA VAL A 343 -0.24 -0.60 -33.97
C VAL A 343 0.21 0.76 -33.45
N LEU A 344 0.93 1.55 -34.27
CA LEU A 344 1.34 2.92 -33.92
C LEU A 344 0.15 3.76 -33.49
N ALA A 345 -0.89 3.83 -34.33
CA ALA A 345 -2.10 4.62 -34.08
C ALA A 345 -2.77 4.25 -32.76
N ALA A 346 -2.72 2.97 -32.36
CA ALA A 346 -3.31 2.53 -31.11
C ALA A 346 -2.64 3.16 -29.88
N TYR A 347 -1.33 3.39 -29.89
CA TYR A 347 -0.59 3.84 -28.70
C TYR A 347 -0.19 5.33 -28.74
N ILE A 348 0.23 5.84 -29.90
CA ILE A 348 0.71 7.23 -30.04
C ILE A 348 -0.43 8.25 -29.99
N LYS A 349 -1.69 7.81 -30.07
CA LYS A 349 -2.88 8.68 -29.97
C LYS A 349 -2.86 9.56 -28.72
N SER A 350 -2.23 9.11 -27.64
CA SER A 350 -2.12 9.87 -26.39
C SER A 350 -1.30 11.16 -26.54
N LEU A 351 -0.34 11.20 -27.47
CA LEU A 351 0.51 12.37 -27.73
C LEU A 351 -0.27 13.56 -28.30
N ARG A 352 -1.41 13.32 -28.96
CA ARG A 352 -2.22 14.39 -29.58
C ARG A 352 -2.73 15.41 -28.57
N PHE A 353 -2.96 14.98 -27.32
CA PHE A 353 -3.45 15.85 -26.26
C PHE A 353 -2.41 16.87 -25.78
N LEU A 354 -1.14 16.71 -26.19
CA LEU A 354 -0.07 17.66 -25.91
C LEU A 354 -0.15 18.91 -26.80
N GLU A 355 -0.96 18.91 -27.86
CA GLU A 355 -1.11 20.07 -28.74
C GLU A 355 -1.48 21.32 -27.94
N GLY A 356 -0.82 22.43 -28.28
CA GLY A 356 -1.08 23.74 -27.70
C GLY A 356 -0.51 23.93 -26.30
N LEU A 357 0.20 22.94 -25.73
CA LEU A 357 1.00 23.18 -24.53
C LEU A 357 2.23 24.05 -24.86
N ASP A 358 2.67 24.02 -26.11
CA ASP A 358 3.77 24.81 -26.69
C ASP A 358 3.36 26.23 -27.12
N GLN A 359 2.12 26.65 -26.83
CA GLN A 359 1.62 27.97 -27.19
C GLN A 359 2.48 29.09 -26.59
N LYS A 360 2.64 30.15 -27.38
CA LYS A 360 3.39 31.35 -27.03
C LYS A 360 2.45 32.55 -26.97
N ASP A 361 2.78 33.52 -26.13
CA ASP A 361 2.15 34.83 -26.15
C ASP A 361 2.56 35.64 -27.39
N ASP A 362 1.96 36.81 -27.56
CA ASP A 362 2.25 37.74 -28.67
C ASP A 362 3.73 38.20 -28.70
N GLN A 363 4.46 38.03 -27.59
CA GLN A 363 5.87 38.38 -27.44
C GLN A 363 6.80 37.19 -27.71
N GLY A 364 6.25 36.01 -27.99
CA GLY A 364 6.99 34.78 -28.28
C GLY A 364 7.44 34.01 -27.04
N ASN A 365 7.01 34.39 -25.84
CA ASN A 365 7.28 33.64 -24.61
C ASN A 365 6.28 32.48 -24.47
N PRO A 366 6.72 31.29 -24.02
CA PRO A 366 5.81 30.18 -23.81
C PRO A 366 4.79 30.53 -22.71
N LEU A 367 3.51 30.29 -22.95
CA LEU A 367 2.42 30.52 -21.99
C LEU A 367 2.52 29.59 -20.76
N ARG A 368 3.26 28.50 -20.91
CA ARG A 368 3.43 27.45 -19.90
C ARG A 368 4.92 27.21 -19.68
N PRO A 369 5.35 26.92 -18.44
CA PRO A 369 6.74 26.58 -18.18
C PRO A 369 7.09 25.29 -18.93
N ARG A 370 8.18 25.34 -19.71
CA ARG A 370 8.74 24.14 -20.33
C ARG A 370 9.33 23.25 -19.24
N PHE A 371 9.07 21.95 -19.31
CA PHE A 371 9.45 21.00 -18.27
C PHE A 371 10.08 19.74 -18.87
N SER A 372 11.26 19.38 -18.34
CA SER A 372 11.93 18.10 -18.57
C SER A 372 11.88 17.29 -17.29
N ILE A 373 11.36 16.07 -17.37
CA ILE A 373 11.34 15.14 -16.23
C ILE A 373 12.77 14.75 -15.87
N ARG A 374 13.61 14.48 -16.87
CA ARG A 374 15.00 14.03 -16.73
C ARG A 374 15.84 15.10 -16.03
N ASP A 375 15.76 16.34 -16.48
CA ASP A 375 16.53 17.44 -15.90
C ASP A 375 16.08 17.70 -14.46
N TRP A 376 14.76 17.75 -14.18
CA TRP A 376 14.23 17.91 -12.83
C TRP A 376 14.59 16.75 -11.88
N VAL A 377 14.62 15.51 -12.38
CA VAL A 377 15.04 14.34 -11.60
C VAL A 377 16.54 14.40 -11.27
N LYS A 378 17.38 14.86 -12.20
CA LYS A 378 18.84 14.92 -12.05
C LYS A 378 19.35 16.10 -11.23
N ASP A 379 18.55 17.16 -11.09
CA ASP A 379 18.92 18.33 -10.31
C ASP A 379 18.69 18.08 -8.81
N ASP A 380 19.75 18.00 -8.01
CA ASP A 380 19.67 17.77 -6.56
C ASP A 380 19.20 19.02 -5.77
N ASP A 381 19.25 20.22 -6.37
CA ASP A 381 18.77 21.46 -5.75
C ASP A 381 17.26 21.65 -5.93
N GLU A 382 16.69 21.02 -6.96
CA GLU A 382 15.25 20.98 -7.20
C GLU A 382 14.47 20.25 -6.11
N LYS A 383 13.28 20.73 -5.83
CA LYS A 383 12.39 20.20 -4.78
C LYS A 383 10.95 20.16 -5.29
N GLY A 384 10.08 19.53 -4.50
CA GLY A 384 8.66 19.46 -4.78
C GLY A 384 8.24 18.15 -5.44
N PHE A 385 6.97 18.12 -5.85
CA PHE A 385 6.32 16.92 -6.37
C PHE A 385 5.99 17.04 -7.85
N LEU A 386 6.24 15.99 -8.61
CA LEU A 386 5.75 15.80 -9.96
C LEU A 386 4.48 14.94 -9.92
N PHE A 387 3.33 15.53 -10.22
CA PHE A 387 2.06 14.83 -10.30
C PHE A 387 1.79 14.35 -11.72
N LEU A 388 1.80 13.04 -11.90
CA LEU A 388 1.32 12.36 -13.10
C LEU A 388 -0.15 11.99 -12.85
N SER A 389 -1.05 12.94 -13.09
CA SER A 389 -2.46 12.79 -12.74
C SER A 389 -3.32 12.40 -13.94
N SER A 390 -4.40 11.68 -13.67
CA SER A 390 -5.45 11.44 -14.65
C SER A 390 -6.81 11.39 -13.96
N ASN A 391 -7.84 11.90 -14.62
CA ASN A 391 -9.22 11.71 -14.14
C ASN A 391 -9.76 10.36 -14.65
N ALA A 392 -10.78 9.81 -13.99
CA ALA A 392 -11.32 8.50 -14.32
C ALA A 392 -11.84 8.41 -15.78
N GLN A 393 -12.38 9.50 -16.33
CA GLN A 393 -12.96 9.50 -17.68
C GLN A 393 -11.94 9.51 -18.82
N GLN A 394 -10.71 9.96 -18.56
CA GLN A 394 -9.68 10.15 -19.59
C GLN A 394 -8.43 9.29 -19.31
N HIS A 395 -8.46 8.48 -18.25
CA HIS A 395 -7.35 7.64 -17.84
C HIS A 395 -6.91 6.69 -18.96
N ALA A 396 -7.84 5.97 -19.60
CA ALA A 396 -7.60 5.10 -20.75
C ALA A 396 -6.72 5.78 -21.83
N SER A 397 -7.06 7.02 -22.15
CA SER A 397 -6.43 7.77 -23.23
C SER A 397 -5.04 8.31 -22.87
N LEU A 398 -4.75 8.50 -21.57
CA LEU A 398 -3.46 8.98 -21.06
C LEU A 398 -2.54 7.87 -20.56
N ARG A 399 -3.04 6.65 -20.34
CA ARG A 399 -2.28 5.51 -19.81
C ARG A 399 -0.93 5.28 -20.52
N PRO A 400 -0.81 5.30 -21.86
CA PRO A 400 0.49 5.15 -22.54
C PRO A 400 1.46 6.29 -22.21
N LEU A 401 0.97 7.54 -22.20
CA LEU A 401 1.76 8.74 -21.94
C LEU A 401 2.29 8.78 -20.50
N ILE A 402 1.44 8.44 -19.53
CA ILE A 402 1.84 8.35 -18.11
C ILE A 402 2.89 7.26 -17.90
N SER A 403 2.72 6.11 -18.57
CA SER A 403 3.67 5.00 -18.50
C SER A 403 5.03 5.42 -19.04
N MET A 404 5.06 6.15 -20.16
CA MET A 404 6.27 6.74 -20.73
C MET A 404 6.94 7.75 -19.78
N TRP A 405 6.18 8.67 -19.16
CA TRP A 405 6.73 9.62 -18.18
C TRP A 405 7.34 8.95 -16.95
N LEU A 406 6.71 7.88 -16.45
CA LEU A 406 7.27 7.08 -15.35
C LEU A 406 8.56 6.37 -15.77
N SER A 407 8.63 5.87 -17.00
CA SER A 407 9.84 5.26 -17.56
C SER A 407 10.98 6.29 -17.63
N ILE A 408 10.72 7.46 -18.21
CA ILE A 408 11.68 8.58 -18.29
C ILE A 408 12.20 8.93 -16.90
N ALA A 409 11.30 9.09 -15.92
CA ALA A 409 11.69 9.41 -14.55
C ALA A 409 12.56 8.31 -13.92
N SER A 410 12.21 7.04 -14.13
CA SER A 410 12.93 5.90 -13.57
C SER A 410 14.34 5.78 -14.17
N THR A 411 14.46 5.87 -15.50
CA THR A 411 15.76 5.90 -16.20
C THR A 411 16.60 7.09 -15.75
N ALA A 412 15.99 8.28 -15.61
CA ALA A 412 16.70 9.47 -15.15
C ALA A 412 17.26 9.35 -13.72
N ILE A 413 16.67 8.52 -12.85
CA ILE A 413 17.25 8.21 -11.54
C ILE A 413 18.49 7.30 -11.69
N LEU A 414 18.42 6.28 -12.55
CA LEU A 414 19.52 5.33 -12.79
C LEU A 414 20.75 5.98 -13.45
N GLU A 415 20.54 7.06 -14.21
CA GLU A 415 21.61 7.81 -14.88
C GLU A 415 22.42 8.73 -13.95
N GLN A 416 22.01 8.89 -12.69
CA GLN A 416 22.70 9.77 -11.75
C GLN A 416 23.93 9.10 -11.13
N ASN A 417 24.79 9.90 -10.50
CA ASN A 417 25.86 9.35 -9.66
C ASN A 417 25.29 8.74 -8.39
N GLU A 418 25.97 7.72 -7.87
CA GLU A 418 25.61 7.06 -6.61
C GLU A 418 25.61 8.08 -5.46
N ASN A 419 24.52 8.09 -4.69
CA ASN A 419 24.36 9.00 -3.56
C ASN A 419 23.51 8.31 -2.47
N PRO A 420 24.11 7.92 -1.32
CA PRO A 420 23.39 7.22 -0.26
C PRO A 420 22.40 8.09 0.51
N ASP A 421 22.52 9.41 0.42
CA ASP A 421 21.68 10.38 1.14
C ASP A 421 20.51 10.89 0.27
N ARG A 422 20.60 10.76 -1.06
CA ARG A 422 19.53 11.14 -1.98
C ARG A 422 18.27 10.29 -1.76
N ARG A 423 17.10 10.92 -1.80
CA ARG A 423 15.80 10.25 -1.82
C ARG A 423 14.93 10.86 -2.92
N ILE A 424 14.65 10.06 -3.95
CA ILE A 424 13.68 10.39 -4.99
C ILE A 424 12.58 9.33 -4.94
N TRP A 425 11.38 9.75 -4.57
CA TRP A 425 10.26 8.84 -4.40
C TRP A 425 9.49 8.63 -5.69
N VAL A 426 9.18 7.38 -6.02
CA VAL A 426 8.25 7.02 -7.10
C VAL A 426 7.06 6.32 -6.45
N ILE A 427 5.92 7.00 -6.45
CA ILE A 427 4.72 6.58 -5.72
C ILE A 427 3.63 6.25 -6.72
N MET A 428 3.19 5.00 -6.71
CA MET A 428 2.16 4.46 -7.59
C MET A 428 0.97 4.01 -6.74
N ASP A 429 -0.09 4.81 -6.65
CA ASP A 429 -1.27 4.44 -5.82
C ASP A 429 -1.95 3.15 -6.31
N GLU A 430 -1.97 2.96 -7.64
CA GLU A 430 -2.55 1.78 -8.29
C GLU A 430 -1.70 1.35 -9.48
N ALA A 431 -0.56 0.69 -9.25
CA ALA A 431 0.33 0.29 -10.34
C ALA A 431 -0.34 -0.58 -11.44
N PRO A 432 -1.27 -1.50 -11.11
CA PRO A 432 -2.00 -2.27 -12.11
C PRO A 432 -2.92 -1.50 -13.06
N SER A 433 -3.14 -0.20 -12.83
CA SER A 433 -3.89 0.63 -13.78
C SER A 433 -3.04 1.17 -14.94
N LEU A 434 -1.73 0.96 -14.90
CA LEU A 434 -0.80 1.37 -15.95
C LEU A 434 -0.55 0.24 -16.95
N HIS A 435 0.03 0.59 -18.09
CA HIS A 435 0.62 -0.42 -18.96
C HIS A 435 1.84 -1.07 -18.26
N LYS A 436 2.23 -2.25 -18.76
CA LYS A 436 3.48 -2.89 -18.33
C LYS A 436 4.64 -1.92 -18.55
N LEU A 437 5.23 -1.44 -17.47
CA LEU A 437 6.44 -0.62 -17.54
C LEU A 437 7.62 -1.52 -17.93
N PRO A 438 8.41 -1.15 -18.95
CA PRO A 438 9.58 -1.91 -19.34
C PRO A 438 10.58 -1.96 -18.18
N GLU A 439 11.20 -3.12 -17.97
CA GLU A 439 12.34 -3.29 -17.04
C GLU A 439 12.09 -2.79 -15.60
N LEU A 440 10.83 -2.77 -15.15
CA LEU A 440 10.50 -2.26 -13.81
C LEU A 440 11.16 -3.08 -12.70
N SER A 441 11.24 -4.42 -12.84
CA SER A 441 11.92 -5.29 -11.87
C SER A 441 13.40 -4.96 -11.76
N GLU A 442 14.08 -4.84 -12.89
CA GLU A 442 15.50 -4.47 -12.98
C GLU A 442 15.73 -3.08 -12.38
N THR A 443 14.91 -2.10 -12.77
CA THR A 443 14.99 -0.73 -12.24
C THR A 443 14.87 -0.70 -10.72
N ILE A 444 13.84 -1.32 -10.14
CA ILE A 444 13.64 -1.34 -8.68
C ILE A 444 14.85 -2.01 -7.98
N SER A 445 15.43 -3.04 -8.58
CA SER A 445 16.58 -3.74 -7.99
C SER A 445 17.85 -2.88 -7.92
N GLU A 446 18.06 -1.98 -8.88
CA GLU A 446 19.29 -1.19 -9.00
C GLU A 446 19.18 0.22 -8.42
N VAL A 447 17.98 0.81 -8.43
CA VAL A 447 17.77 2.23 -8.13
C VAL A 447 18.22 2.65 -6.72
N ARG A 448 18.33 1.69 -5.80
CA ARG A 448 18.70 1.91 -4.40
C ARG A 448 19.98 2.73 -4.22
N LYS A 449 21.03 2.44 -5.00
CA LYS A 449 22.33 3.13 -4.87
C LYS A 449 22.32 4.57 -5.39
N PHE A 450 21.32 4.90 -6.20
CA PHE A 450 21.07 6.24 -6.73
C PHE A 450 20.05 7.02 -5.90
N GLY A 451 19.46 6.42 -4.86
CA GLY A 451 18.50 7.06 -3.95
C GLY A 451 17.03 6.89 -4.32
N GLY A 452 16.69 6.05 -5.31
CA GLY A 452 15.30 5.82 -5.70
C GLY A 452 14.51 5.02 -4.66
N CYS A 453 13.28 5.45 -4.39
CA CYS A 453 12.41 4.87 -3.36
C CYS A 453 11.01 4.59 -3.94
N TYR A 454 10.71 3.32 -4.27
CA TYR A 454 9.40 2.93 -4.80
C TYR A 454 8.38 2.64 -3.70
N ILE A 455 7.17 3.18 -3.87
CA ILE A 455 5.98 2.76 -3.16
C ILE A 455 4.96 2.27 -4.19
N ILE A 456 4.63 0.99 -4.14
CA ILE A 456 3.71 0.35 -5.09
C ILE A 456 2.45 -0.05 -4.33
N GLY A 457 1.35 0.61 -4.68
CA GLY A 457 0.01 0.24 -4.29
C GLY A 457 -0.61 -0.76 -5.27
N ILE A 458 -1.16 -1.84 -4.73
CA ILE A 458 -1.92 -2.84 -5.48
C ILE A 458 -3.22 -3.18 -4.74
N GLN A 459 -4.26 -3.58 -5.47
CA GLN A 459 -5.46 -4.15 -4.83
C GLN A 459 -5.31 -5.64 -4.56
N SER A 460 -4.55 -6.32 -5.41
CA SER A 460 -4.30 -7.75 -5.32
C SER A 460 -3.06 -8.14 -6.12
N TYR A 461 -2.37 -9.17 -5.67
CA TYR A 461 -1.25 -9.77 -6.41
C TYR A 461 -1.68 -10.33 -7.79
N ALA A 462 -2.94 -10.79 -7.91
CA ALA A 462 -3.47 -11.30 -9.18
C ALA A 462 -3.49 -10.24 -10.29
N GLN A 463 -3.82 -8.98 -9.98
CA GLN A 463 -3.79 -7.88 -10.93
C GLN A 463 -2.35 -7.57 -11.39
N LEU A 464 -1.38 -7.59 -10.47
CA LEU A 464 0.03 -7.43 -10.81
C LEU A 464 0.51 -8.55 -11.75
N SER A 465 0.13 -9.80 -11.43
CA SER A 465 0.46 -10.98 -12.25
C SER A 465 -0.18 -10.95 -13.64
N LYS A 466 -1.38 -10.38 -13.78
CA LYS A 466 -2.06 -10.20 -15.07
C LYS A 466 -1.25 -9.32 -16.03
N ILE A 467 -0.62 -8.27 -15.51
CA ILE A 467 0.05 -7.24 -16.33
C ILE A 467 1.51 -7.60 -16.61
N TYR A 468 2.23 -8.04 -15.57
CA TYR A 468 3.66 -8.34 -15.68
C TYR A 468 3.93 -9.81 -16.03
N GLY A 469 2.93 -10.68 -15.89
CA GLY A 469 3.11 -12.13 -15.91
C GLY A 469 3.52 -12.67 -14.54
N ASN A 470 3.43 -13.98 -14.35
CA ASN A 470 3.69 -14.62 -13.04
C ASN A 470 5.14 -14.44 -12.56
N HIS A 471 6.11 -14.51 -13.47
CA HIS A 471 7.53 -14.41 -13.11
C HIS A 471 7.92 -12.98 -12.73
N ALA A 472 7.77 -12.02 -13.66
CA ALA A 472 8.13 -10.63 -13.40
C ALA A 472 7.24 -9.98 -12.31
N GLY A 473 5.97 -10.37 -12.22
CA GLY A 473 5.09 -9.94 -11.12
C GLY A 473 5.61 -10.38 -9.75
N LYS A 474 6.14 -11.61 -9.65
CA LYS A 474 6.77 -12.11 -8.43
C LYS A 474 8.08 -11.39 -8.11
N GLU A 475 8.91 -11.16 -9.12
CA GLU A 475 10.18 -10.42 -8.95
C GLU A 475 9.94 -9.01 -8.40
N ILE A 476 8.99 -8.26 -8.97
CA ILE A 476 8.60 -6.93 -8.47
C ILE A 476 8.12 -7.05 -7.01
N PHE A 477 7.24 -8.01 -6.72
CA PHE A 477 6.69 -8.20 -5.40
C PHE A 477 7.77 -8.53 -4.35
N ASP A 478 8.77 -9.33 -4.72
CA ASP A 478 9.88 -9.74 -3.85
C ASP A 478 10.84 -8.58 -3.53
N LEU A 479 10.98 -7.59 -4.43
CA LEU A 479 11.81 -6.41 -4.21
C LEU A 479 11.22 -5.41 -3.19
N LEU A 480 9.91 -5.48 -2.94
CA LEU A 480 9.20 -4.59 -2.02
C LEU A 480 9.31 -5.11 -0.58
N ASN A 481 10.31 -4.66 0.18
CA ASN A 481 10.64 -5.27 1.45
C ASN A 481 9.76 -4.83 2.63
N THR A 482 9.34 -3.56 2.65
CA THR A 482 8.41 -3.07 3.68
C THR A 482 7.00 -3.27 3.17
N ARG A 483 6.17 -4.04 3.88
CA ARG A 483 4.86 -4.43 3.34
C ARG A 483 3.74 -4.08 4.31
N LEU A 484 2.72 -3.42 3.79
CA LEU A 484 1.46 -3.15 4.47
C LEU A 484 0.37 -3.99 3.82
N PHE A 485 -0.18 -4.95 4.56
CA PHE A 485 -1.29 -5.79 4.12
C PHE A 485 -2.58 -5.34 4.77
N PHE A 486 -3.44 -4.68 4.00
CA PHE A 486 -4.81 -4.32 4.35
C PHE A 486 -5.77 -5.48 4.08
N ARG A 487 -7.06 -5.25 4.31
CA ARG A 487 -8.10 -6.23 4.04
C ARG A 487 -8.06 -6.74 2.59
N ALA A 488 -8.03 -8.06 2.43
CA ALA A 488 -8.21 -8.76 1.17
C ALA A 488 -9.66 -9.29 1.06
N PRO A 489 -10.34 -9.17 -0.09
CA PRO A 489 -11.75 -9.54 -0.21
C PRO A 489 -11.96 -11.06 -0.45
N SER A 490 -10.93 -11.76 -0.93
CA SER A 490 -10.99 -13.19 -1.27
C SER A 490 -9.98 -14.02 -0.47
N ASN A 491 -10.31 -15.29 -0.25
CA ASN A 491 -9.44 -16.23 0.47
C ASN A 491 -8.13 -16.48 -0.28
N GLU A 492 -8.14 -16.50 -1.61
CA GLU A 492 -6.92 -16.71 -2.40
C GLU A 492 -5.92 -15.57 -2.21
N MET A 493 -6.37 -14.31 -2.25
CA MET A 493 -5.49 -13.17 -2.01
C MET A 493 -5.05 -13.09 -0.54
N ALA A 494 -5.96 -13.38 0.40
CA ALA A 494 -5.61 -13.44 1.82
C ALA A 494 -4.59 -14.53 2.13
N LYS A 495 -4.56 -15.64 1.39
CA LYS A 495 -3.51 -16.68 1.52
C LYS A 495 -2.15 -16.15 1.13
N VAL A 496 -2.06 -15.36 0.05
CA VAL A 496 -0.79 -14.72 -0.36
C VAL A 496 -0.28 -13.82 0.76
N SER A 497 -1.12 -12.90 1.26
CA SER A 497 -0.73 -12.01 2.36
C SER A 497 -0.37 -12.77 3.64
N SER A 498 -1.09 -13.85 3.98
CA SER A 498 -0.82 -14.70 5.15
C SER A 498 0.52 -15.45 5.03
N GLN A 499 0.82 -16.02 3.86
CA GLN A 499 2.11 -16.66 3.58
C GLN A 499 3.26 -15.65 3.68
N GLU A 500 3.05 -14.42 3.18
CA GLU A 500 4.06 -13.36 3.25
C GLU A 500 4.25 -12.77 4.64
N LEU A 501 3.23 -12.83 5.50
CA LEU A 501 3.39 -12.52 6.93
C LEU A 501 4.11 -13.65 7.68
N GLY A 502 4.19 -14.85 7.09
CA GLY A 502 4.99 -15.98 7.55
C GLY A 502 4.31 -16.84 8.61
N GLU A 503 5.05 -17.82 9.10
CA GLU A 503 4.60 -18.83 10.07
C GLU A 503 5.35 -18.71 11.39
N GLN A 504 4.73 -19.22 12.44
CA GLN A 504 5.31 -19.33 13.77
C GLN A 504 5.14 -20.76 14.30
N GLU A 505 6.17 -21.23 14.99
CA GLU A 505 6.15 -22.50 15.71
C GLU A 505 6.01 -22.22 17.20
N MET A 506 4.95 -22.77 17.78
CA MET A 506 4.59 -22.55 19.18
C MET A 506 4.42 -23.89 19.89
N ASP A 507 4.89 -23.98 21.11
CA ASP A 507 4.56 -25.05 22.02
C ASP A 507 3.29 -24.70 22.80
N ILE A 508 2.21 -25.41 22.51
CA ILE A 508 0.91 -25.16 23.13
C ILE A 508 0.71 -26.16 24.27
N SER A 509 0.43 -25.63 25.45
CA SER A 509 0.08 -26.44 26.61
C SER A 509 -1.35 -26.96 26.47
N LYS A 510 -1.53 -28.28 26.43
CA LYS A 510 -2.83 -28.94 26.39
C LYS A 510 -3.07 -29.68 27.69
N GLU A 511 -4.07 -29.22 28.43
CA GLU A 511 -4.57 -29.94 29.60
C GLU A 511 -5.52 -31.06 29.18
N ASN A 512 -5.16 -32.30 29.49
CA ASN A 512 -6.03 -33.45 29.31
C ASN A 512 -6.56 -33.90 30.68
N TYR A 513 -7.88 -33.89 30.82
CA TYR A 513 -8.58 -34.40 31.99
C TYR A 513 -8.97 -35.86 31.75
N SER A 514 -8.39 -36.78 32.51
CA SER A 514 -8.80 -38.19 32.54
C SER A 514 -9.67 -38.44 33.76
N TYR A 515 -10.92 -38.87 33.52
CA TYR A 515 -11.88 -39.20 34.58
C TYR A 515 -12.03 -40.72 34.69
N GLY A 516 -11.70 -41.27 35.87
CA GLY A 516 -11.92 -42.67 36.21
C GLY A 516 -13.22 -42.87 37.01
N ALA A 517 -13.73 -44.10 37.07
CA ALA A 517 -14.87 -44.45 37.93
C ALA A 517 -14.59 -44.31 39.45
N HIS A 518 -13.32 -44.09 39.83
CA HIS A 518 -12.88 -43.89 41.20
C HIS A 518 -11.93 -42.68 41.28
N ALA A 519 -12.10 -41.83 42.30
CA ALA A 519 -11.32 -40.60 42.53
C ALA A 519 -9.80 -40.81 42.65
N MET A 520 -9.34 -42.05 42.85
CA MET A 520 -7.92 -42.42 42.89
C MET A 520 -7.28 -42.57 41.50
N ARG A 521 -8.09 -42.54 40.42
CA ARG A 521 -7.67 -42.64 39.01
C ARG A 521 -7.84 -41.35 38.22
N ASP A 522 -8.35 -40.29 38.84
CA ASP A 522 -8.46 -38.99 38.20
C ASP A 522 -7.07 -38.36 38.11
N GLY A 523 -6.67 -37.98 36.90
CA GLY A 523 -5.36 -37.42 36.61
C GLY A 523 -5.48 -36.27 35.62
N ILE A 524 -4.73 -35.20 35.88
CA ILE A 524 -4.48 -34.14 34.93
C ILE A 524 -3.12 -34.41 34.31
N SER A 525 -3.09 -34.60 32.99
CA SER A 525 -1.84 -34.61 32.24
C SER A 525 -1.74 -33.32 31.45
N LEU A 526 -0.63 -32.60 31.68
CA LEU A 526 -0.21 -31.50 30.83
C LEU A 526 0.62 -32.09 29.70
N GLY A 527 0.08 -32.04 28.49
CA GLY A 527 0.78 -32.40 27.27
C GLY A 527 1.25 -31.13 26.57
N HIS A 528 2.53 -31.06 26.26
CA HIS A 528 3.07 -30.02 25.39
C HIS A 528 2.98 -30.51 23.94
N GLN A 529 2.42 -29.69 23.05
CA GLN A 529 2.39 -29.98 21.64
C GLN A 529 2.93 -28.80 20.85
N THR A 530 4.08 -29.03 20.20
CA THR A 530 4.60 -28.13 19.19
C THR A 530 3.72 -28.14 17.94
N ILE A 531 3.24 -26.96 17.54
CA ILE A 531 2.49 -26.77 16.30
C ILE A 531 3.11 -25.65 15.46
N THR A 532 3.14 -25.85 14.15
CA THR A 532 3.43 -24.78 13.19
C THR A 532 2.11 -24.22 12.67
N ARG A 533 1.96 -22.89 12.69
CA ARG A 533 0.77 -22.19 12.20
C ARG A 533 1.15 -20.87 11.50
N PRO A 534 0.32 -20.35 10.59
CA PRO A 534 0.47 -18.98 10.11
C PRO A 534 0.52 -17.99 11.27
N ALA A 535 1.36 -16.97 11.17
CA ALA A 535 1.38 -15.88 12.14
C ALA A 535 0.04 -15.15 12.17
N VAL A 536 -0.53 -14.90 10.98
CA VAL A 536 -1.86 -14.34 10.77
C VAL A 536 -2.60 -15.24 9.80
N ILE A 537 -3.78 -15.73 10.17
CA ILE A 537 -4.54 -16.63 9.30
C ILE A 537 -5.28 -15.84 8.19
N PRO A 538 -5.55 -16.43 7.01
CA PRO A 538 -6.21 -15.70 5.92
C PRO A 538 -7.55 -15.08 6.31
N SER A 539 -8.34 -15.73 7.17
CA SER A 539 -9.62 -15.20 7.64
C SER A 539 -9.47 -13.94 8.50
N GLU A 540 -8.37 -13.78 9.25
CA GLU A 540 -8.10 -12.55 10.00
C GLU A 540 -7.82 -11.38 9.06
N ILE A 541 -7.11 -11.64 7.95
CA ILE A 541 -6.83 -10.64 6.91
C ILE A 541 -8.13 -10.22 6.21
N MET A 542 -9.01 -11.17 5.90
CA MET A 542 -10.32 -10.89 5.30
C MET A 542 -11.26 -10.11 6.24
N GLN A 543 -11.09 -10.25 7.55
CA GLN A 543 -11.90 -9.61 8.60
C GLN A 543 -11.28 -8.32 9.15
N LEU A 544 -10.15 -7.85 8.61
CA LEU A 544 -9.59 -6.57 9.00
C LEU A 544 -10.61 -5.45 8.77
N ASP A 545 -10.84 -4.61 9.78
CA ASP A 545 -11.66 -3.42 9.60
C ASP A 545 -10.97 -2.43 8.64
N ASP A 546 -11.74 -1.52 8.07
CA ASP A 546 -11.15 -0.42 7.31
C ASP A 546 -10.17 0.37 8.18
N LEU A 547 -9.06 0.82 7.56
CA LEU A 547 -7.94 1.48 8.21
C LEU A 547 -7.06 0.58 9.08
N GLN A 548 -7.34 -0.73 9.18
CA GLN A 548 -6.43 -1.68 9.79
C GLN A 548 -5.54 -2.37 8.75
N CYS A 549 -4.27 -2.58 9.10
CA CYS A 549 -3.35 -3.34 8.27
C CYS A 549 -2.27 -4.04 9.10
N TRP A 550 -1.64 -5.06 8.52
CA TRP A 550 -0.44 -5.68 9.06
C TRP A 550 0.81 -5.07 8.43
N LEU A 551 1.72 -4.59 9.27
CA LEU A 551 3.04 -4.11 8.86
C LEU A 551 4.08 -5.22 9.02
N ARG A 552 4.75 -5.57 7.92
CA ARG A 552 5.97 -6.37 7.89
C ARG A 552 7.16 -5.48 7.61
N SER A 553 8.07 -5.40 8.59
CA SER A 553 9.34 -4.70 8.45
C SER A 553 10.45 -5.63 7.95
N PRO A 554 11.42 -5.13 7.15
CA PRO A 554 12.52 -5.96 6.67
C PRO A 554 13.47 -6.44 7.75
N GLY A 555 13.85 -7.72 7.69
CA GLY A 555 14.80 -8.35 8.62
C GLY A 555 14.11 -8.99 9.83
N ASN A 556 14.86 -9.22 10.91
CA ASN A 556 14.36 -9.91 12.10
C ASN A 556 13.67 -8.92 13.07
N PHE A 557 12.49 -8.46 12.68
CA PHE A 557 11.58 -7.66 13.49
C PHE A 557 10.19 -8.31 13.54
N PRO A 558 9.45 -8.14 14.64
CA PRO A 558 8.09 -8.65 14.72
C PRO A 558 7.19 -7.93 13.71
N ILE A 559 6.20 -8.65 13.18
CA ILE A 559 5.07 -8.03 12.48
C ILE A 559 4.16 -7.37 13.51
N THR A 560 3.44 -6.33 13.08
CA THR A 560 2.53 -5.61 13.98
C THR A 560 1.25 -5.23 13.26
N LYS A 561 0.13 -5.24 13.99
CA LYS A 561 -1.16 -4.76 13.50
C LYS A 561 -1.26 -3.26 13.74
N LEU A 562 -1.55 -2.51 12.69
CA LEU A 562 -1.76 -1.07 12.74
C LEU A 562 -3.25 -0.76 12.64
N ASP A 563 -3.64 0.26 13.39
CA ASP A 563 -4.94 0.91 13.30
C ASP A 563 -4.73 2.37 12.90
N LEU A 564 -4.92 2.67 11.61
CA LEU A 564 -4.63 3.98 11.06
C LEU A 564 -5.72 4.98 11.43
N LYS A 565 -5.32 6.12 12.00
CA LYS A 565 -6.27 7.21 12.26
C LYS A 565 -6.62 7.91 10.95
N PHE A 566 -7.90 7.93 10.59
CA PHE A 566 -8.38 8.74 9.47
C PHE A 566 -8.11 10.22 9.75
N ASP A 567 -7.40 10.88 8.84
CA ASP A 567 -7.18 12.31 8.89
C ASP A 567 -7.81 13.01 7.68
N LYS A 568 -8.82 13.85 7.96
CA LYS A 568 -9.49 14.66 6.95
C LYS A 568 -8.59 15.85 6.58
N MET A 569 -7.82 15.71 5.50
CA MET A 569 -7.03 16.80 4.94
C MET A 569 -7.93 17.82 4.23
N ARG A 570 -7.68 19.11 4.48
CA ARG A 570 -8.30 20.22 3.74
C ARG A 570 -7.83 20.18 2.27
N ASP A 571 -8.72 20.55 1.35
CA ASP A 571 -8.35 20.80 -0.04
C ASP A 571 -7.65 22.17 -0.15
N LEU A 572 -6.45 22.16 -0.74
CA LEU A 572 -5.64 23.36 -1.04
C LEU A 572 -6.05 23.97 -2.37
N CYS A 573 -6.36 23.14 -3.36
CA CYS A 573 -6.78 23.53 -4.69
C CYS A 573 -7.83 22.54 -5.25
N PRO A 574 -8.51 22.87 -6.36
CA PRO A 574 -9.31 21.90 -7.08
C PRO A 574 -8.46 20.68 -7.51
N PRO A 575 -9.02 19.45 -7.45
CA PRO A 575 -8.29 18.25 -7.88
C PRO A 575 -7.95 18.30 -9.37
N PHE A 576 -8.86 18.82 -10.18
CA PHE A 576 -8.73 18.93 -11.63
C PHE A 576 -9.33 20.24 -12.12
N ILE A 577 -8.63 20.93 -13.02
CA ILE A 577 -9.13 22.12 -13.71
C ILE A 577 -9.11 21.79 -15.20
N LYS A 578 -10.28 21.61 -15.81
CA LYS A 578 -10.33 21.24 -17.22
C LYS A 578 -9.69 22.32 -18.09
N ARG A 579 -8.71 21.92 -18.90
CA ARG A 579 -8.07 22.75 -19.91
C ARG A 579 -9.06 23.11 -21.01
N ASP A 580 -9.10 24.38 -21.38
CA ASP A 580 -9.84 24.82 -22.57
C ASP A 580 -8.97 24.63 -23.81
N TYR A 581 -9.32 23.63 -24.63
CA TYR A 581 -8.55 23.25 -25.80
C TYR A 581 -9.48 22.76 -26.91
N ALA A 582 -9.33 23.39 -28.07
CA ALA A 582 -9.94 22.96 -29.32
C ALA A 582 -8.83 22.47 -30.27
N PRO A 583 -8.90 21.24 -30.78
CA PRO A 583 -7.89 20.72 -31.70
C PRO A 583 -7.85 21.54 -32.99
N SER A 584 -6.65 21.80 -33.50
CA SER A 584 -6.46 22.48 -34.78
C SER A 584 -7.06 21.68 -35.95
N GLU A 585 -7.28 22.31 -37.11
CA GLU A 585 -7.79 21.59 -38.29
C GLU A 585 -6.88 20.42 -38.69
N LYS A 586 -5.57 20.61 -38.58
CA LYS A 586 -4.57 19.57 -38.82
C LYS A 586 -4.67 18.45 -37.79
N MET A 587 -4.77 18.77 -36.50
CA MET A 587 -4.95 17.75 -35.46
C MET A 587 -6.26 16.98 -35.63
N GLN A 588 -7.34 17.64 -36.03
CA GLN A 588 -8.61 16.98 -36.37
C GLN A 588 -8.42 16.00 -37.55
N SER A 589 -7.62 16.33 -38.56
CA SER A 589 -7.28 15.41 -39.65
C SER A 589 -6.46 14.21 -39.16
N ILE A 590 -5.49 14.44 -38.28
CA ILE A 590 -4.70 13.37 -37.63
C ILE A 590 -5.61 12.44 -36.82
N GLU A 591 -6.56 12.99 -36.04
CA GLU A 591 -7.53 12.21 -35.28
C GLU A 591 -8.42 11.33 -36.17
N GLN A 592 -8.85 11.84 -37.31
CA GLN A 592 -9.60 11.06 -38.29
C GLN A 592 -8.75 9.91 -38.84
N MET A 593 -7.48 10.16 -39.13
CA MET A 593 -6.58 9.14 -39.65
C MET A 593 -6.23 8.07 -38.62
N LEU A 594 -6.00 8.47 -37.35
CA LEU A 594 -5.86 7.54 -36.22
C LEU A 594 -7.04 6.56 -36.17
N THR A 595 -8.25 7.11 -36.23
CA THR A 595 -9.48 6.32 -36.18
C THR A 595 -9.62 5.40 -37.40
N TYR A 596 -9.21 5.87 -38.59
CA TYR A 596 -9.18 5.06 -39.80
C TYR A 596 -8.22 3.88 -39.68
N CYS A 597 -6.99 4.10 -39.20
CA CYS A 597 -5.97 3.06 -38.99
C CYS A 597 -6.45 1.99 -37.99
N GLN A 598 -7.14 2.38 -36.93
CA GLN A 598 -7.56 1.44 -35.88
C GLN A 598 -8.77 0.57 -36.28
N ILE A 599 -9.65 1.07 -37.15
CA ILE A 599 -10.92 0.37 -37.44
C ILE A 599 -11.00 -0.03 -38.91
N SER A 600 -10.84 0.93 -39.80
CA SER A 600 -11.16 0.75 -41.22
C SER A 600 -10.02 0.09 -41.99
N ALA A 601 -8.78 0.42 -41.64
CA ALA A 601 -7.60 -0.16 -42.29
C ALA A 601 -7.43 -1.65 -41.97
N LEU A 602 -7.90 -2.12 -40.80
CA LEU A 602 -7.88 -3.54 -40.43
C LEU A 602 -8.68 -4.41 -41.40
N ASN A 603 -9.77 -3.90 -41.98
CA ASN A 603 -10.59 -4.63 -42.96
C ASN A 603 -9.84 -4.97 -44.26
N LEU A 604 -8.68 -4.33 -44.51
CA LEU A 604 -7.84 -4.60 -45.67
C LEU A 604 -6.86 -5.78 -45.45
N LEU A 605 -6.76 -6.28 -44.22
CA LEU A 605 -5.85 -7.34 -43.79
C LEU A 605 -6.51 -8.72 -43.83
N SER A 606 -5.71 -9.77 -43.72
CA SER A 606 -6.22 -11.14 -43.58
C SER A 606 -6.95 -11.34 -42.24
N THR A 607 -7.86 -12.32 -42.16
CA THR A 607 -8.61 -12.61 -40.93
C THR A 607 -7.70 -12.94 -39.74
N GLU A 608 -6.55 -13.58 -40.01
CA GLU A 608 -5.57 -13.94 -38.98
C GLU A 608 -4.86 -12.68 -38.42
N GLU A 609 -4.37 -11.81 -39.30
CA GLU A 609 -3.76 -10.52 -38.91
C GLU A 609 -4.75 -9.60 -38.20
N GLN A 610 -6.01 -9.57 -38.66
CA GLN A 610 -7.08 -8.83 -37.99
C GLN A 610 -7.27 -9.31 -36.55
N HIS A 611 -7.35 -10.62 -36.33
CA HIS A 611 -7.54 -11.18 -35.00
C HIS A 611 -6.37 -10.84 -34.07
N GLN A 612 -5.13 -10.91 -34.58
CA GLN A 612 -3.94 -10.52 -33.81
C GLN A 612 -3.94 -9.04 -33.42
N LEU A 613 -4.21 -8.14 -34.38
CA LEU A 613 -4.23 -6.69 -34.14
C LEU A 613 -5.38 -6.27 -33.22
N MET A 614 -6.54 -6.92 -33.33
CA MET A 614 -7.66 -6.71 -32.40
C MET A 614 -7.31 -7.15 -30.98
N GLY A 615 -6.49 -8.20 -30.83
CA GLY A 615 -5.92 -8.59 -29.53
C GLY A 615 -5.06 -7.48 -28.91
N ILE A 616 -4.17 -6.87 -29.71
CA ILE A 616 -3.35 -5.72 -29.28
C ILE A 616 -4.21 -4.53 -28.86
N HIS A 617 -5.26 -4.22 -29.64
CA HIS A 617 -6.18 -3.13 -29.32
C HIS A 617 -6.97 -3.39 -28.04
N THR A 618 -7.46 -4.61 -27.85
CA THR A 618 -8.24 -5.00 -26.67
C THR A 618 -7.39 -4.95 -25.40
N ALA A 619 -6.10 -5.31 -25.49
CA ALA A 619 -5.18 -5.28 -24.37
C ALA A 619 -4.89 -3.86 -23.81
N GLN A 620 -5.34 -2.80 -24.50
CA GLN A 620 -5.18 -1.42 -24.01
C GLN A 620 -6.17 -1.04 -22.92
N PHE A 621 -7.24 -1.80 -22.71
CA PHE A 621 -8.33 -1.47 -21.80
C PHE A 621 -8.31 -2.37 -20.56
N GLU A 622 -8.66 -1.79 -19.40
CA GLU A 622 -8.74 -2.50 -18.11
C GLU A 622 -9.93 -3.48 -18.10
N ASP A 623 -11.07 -3.05 -18.65
CA ASP A 623 -12.35 -3.75 -18.70
C ASP A 623 -13.13 -3.49 -20.01
N ASP A 624 -14.21 -4.24 -20.20
CA ASP A 624 -15.07 -4.14 -21.39
C ASP A 624 -15.81 -2.79 -21.47
N ASP A 625 -16.15 -2.18 -20.33
CA ASP A 625 -16.85 -0.89 -20.29
C ASP A 625 -15.96 0.25 -20.85
N GLU A 626 -14.67 0.26 -20.48
CA GLU A 626 -13.67 1.20 -20.99
C GLU A 626 -13.49 1.05 -22.52
N ARG A 627 -13.45 -0.20 -23.00
CA ARG A 627 -13.37 -0.50 -24.45
C ARG A 627 -14.60 0.00 -25.20
N ASP A 628 -15.80 -0.33 -24.72
CA ASP A 628 -17.06 0.01 -25.38
C ASP A 628 -17.27 1.55 -25.43
N ALA A 629 -16.86 2.26 -24.38
CA ALA A 629 -16.89 3.72 -24.34
C ALA A 629 -15.96 4.36 -25.39
N GLU A 630 -14.75 3.81 -25.57
CA GLU A 630 -13.82 4.29 -26.59
C GLU A 630 -14.31 3.94 -28.01
N GLU A 631 -14.83 2.74 -28.24
CA GLU A 631 -15.43 2.37 -29.53
C GLU A 631 -16.58 3.30 -29.93
N ALA A 632 -17.42 3.69 -28.97
CA ALA A 632 -18.48 4.66 -29.20
C ALA A 632 -17.93 6.04 -29.60
N ARG A 633 -16.84 6.50 -28.97
CA ARG A 633 -16.16 7.75 -29.34
C ARG A 633 -15.55 7.68 -30.75
N MET A 634 -14.91 6.57 -31.09
CA MET A 634 -14.34 6.35 -32.41
C MET A 634 -15.43 6.35 -33.50
N LYS A 635 -16.55 5.65 -33.28
CA LYS A 635 -17.71 5.68 -34.18
C LYS A 635 -18.25 7.09 -34.38
N ALA A 636 -18.43 7.85 -33.30
CA ALA A 636 -18.87 9.24 -33.38
C ALA A 636 -17.89 10.13 -34.17
N THR A 637 -16.58 9.87 -34.07
CA THR A 637 -15.55 10.58 -34.83
C THR A 637 -15.63 10.26 -36.32
N ILE A 638 -15.82 8.98 -36.67
CA ILE A 638 -16.05 8.55 -38.07
C ILE A 638 -17.31 9.21 -38.63
N ASP A 639 -18.41 9.23 -37.87
CA ASP A 639 -19.68 9.79 -38.34
C ASP A 639 -19.57 11.30 -38.54
N LYS A 640 -18.88 12.01 -37.65
CA LYS A 640 -18.52 13.43 -37.84
C LYS A 640 -17.66 13.63 -39.07
N ALA A 641 -16.65 12.79 -39.30
CA ALA A 641 -15.78 12.87 -40.48
C ALA A 641 -16.54 12.60 -41.79
N LYS A 642 -17.44 11.61 -41.80
CA LYS A 642 -18.35 11.34 -42.93
C LYS A 642 -19.30 12.52 -43.18
N ALA A 643 -19.86 13.11 -42.13
CA ALA A 643 -20.72 14.28 -42.24
C ALA A 643 -19.94 15.51 -42.74
N ALA A 644 -18.69 15.71 -42.30
CA ALA A 644 -17.81 16.76 -42.78
C ALA A 644 -17.47 16.56 -44.27
N LYS A 645 -17.02 15.35 -44.67
CA LYS A 645 -16.80 15.02 -46.09
C LYS A 645 -18.06 15.18 -46.94
N LYS A 646 -19.24 14.85 -46.41
CA LYS A 646 -20.51 15.05 -47.11
C LYS A 646 -20.84 16.55 -47.26
N LYS A 647 -20.58 17.38 -46.24
CA LYS A 647 -20.72 18.84 -46.33
C LYS A 647 -19.71 19.47 -47.29
N THR A 648 -18.47 18.98 -47.34
CA THR A 648 -17.46 19.43 -48.31
C THR A 648 -17.83 18.99 -49.72
N ALA A 649 -18.24 17.73 -49.90
CA ALA A 649 -18.75 17.23 -51.18
C ALA A 649 -20.06 17.90 -51.63
N GLU A 650 -20.92 18.35 -50.70
CA GLU A 650 -22.11 19.18 -51.01
C GLU A 650 -21.75 20.64 -51.29
N LYS A 651 -20.67 21.17 -50.69
CA LYS A 651 -20.07 22.47 -51.08
C LYS A 651 -19.45 22.40 -52.48
N ASP A 652 -18.77 21.30 -52.82
CA ASP A 652 -18.18 21.05 -54.13
C ASP A 652 -19.21 20.63 -55.19
N LYS A 653 -20.38 20.11 -54.77
CA LYS A 653 -21.54 19.81 -55.63
C LYS A 653 -22.55 20.95 -55.74
N LYS A 654 -22.44 22.03 -54.97
CA LYS A 654 -23.12 23.27 -55.34
C LYS A 654 -22.37 23.84 -56.53
N PRO A 655 -22.93 23.87 -57.75
CA PRO A 655 -22.40 24.79 -58.74
C PRO A 655 -22.47 26.17 -58.09
N SER A 656 -21.40 26.94 -58.16
CA SER A 656 -21.47 28.37 -57.87
C SER A 656 -22.56 28.94 -58.78
N SER A 657 -23.77 29.09 -58.22
CA SER A 657 -24.88 29.77 -58.87
C SER A 657 -24.49 31.21 -59.21
N ASP A 658 -23.44 31.73 -58.59
CA ASP A 658 -22.84 33.03 -58.91
C ASP A 658 -22.01 33.03 -60.20
N LYS A 659 -21.35 31.95 -60.62
CA LYS A 659 -20.62 31.96 -61.91
C LYS A 659 -21.51 31.72 -63.14
N GLN A 660 -22.67 31.07 -62.99
CA GLN A 660 -23.65 30.99 -64.08
C GLN A 660 -24.58 32.21 -64.11
N ALA A 661 -24.85 32.86 -62.96
CA ALA A 661 -25.54 34.14 -62.91
C ALA A 661 -24.65 35.30 -63.42
N GLU A 662 -23.36 35.35 -63.06
CA GLU A 662 -22.42 36.35 -63.62
C GLU A 662 -22.13 36.11 -65.10
N LYS A 663 -22.07 34.85 -65.56
CA LYS A 663 -21.87 34.56 -66.99
C LYS A 663 -23.13 34.85 -67.82
N LYS A 664 -24.33 34.56 -67.30
CA LYS A 664 -25.60 34.97 -67.95
C LYS A 664 -25.89 36.47 -67.83
N ALA A 665 -25.41 37.16 -66.79
CA ALA A 665 -25.50 38.62 -66.68
C ALA A 665 -24.52 39.30 -67.64
N LYS A 666 -23.29 38.79 -67.77
CA LYS A 666 -22.30 39.29 -68.75
C LYS A 666 -22.66 38.95 -70.21
N GLU A 667 -23.25 37.79 -70.46
CA GLU A 667 -23.76 37.42 -71.80
C GLU A 667 -25.03 38.22 -72.17
N LYS A 668 -25.81 38.69 -71.17
CA LYS A 668 -26.97 39.56 -71.40
C LYS A 668 -26.58 41.04 -71.53
N GLU A 669 -25.56 41.51 -70.82
CA GLU A 669 -24.95 42.83 -71.03
C GLU A 669 -24.17 42.92 -72.35
N GLN A 670 -23.55 41.84 -72.83
CA GLN A 670 -22.94 41.79 -74.17
C GLN A 670 -23.99 41.72 -75.29
N ALA A 671 -25.10 40.99 -75.11
CA ALA A 671 -26.18 40.93 -76.10
C ALA A 671 -26.99 42.24 -76.19
N ASP A 672 -27.23 42.93 -75.07
CA ASP A 672 -27.89 44.24 -75.07
C ASP A 672 -26.93 45.36 -75.55
N GLY A 673 -25.61 45.20 -75.36
CA GLY A 673 -24.59 46.11 -75.91
C GLY A 673 -24.41 45.98 -77.43
N GLU A 674 -24.44 44.76 -77.99
CA GLU A 674 -24.37 44.54 -79.44
C GLU A 674 -25.65 45.04 -80.14
N ALA A 675 -26.84 44.91 -79.53
CA ALA A 675 -28.08 45.44 -80.08
C ALA A 675 -28.15 46.99 -80.10
N VAL A 676 -27.51 47.67 -79.13
CA VAL A 676 -27.41 49.14 -79.10
C VAL A 676 -26.32 49.64 -80.05
N THR A 677 -25.23 48.89 -80.22
CA THR A 677 -24.15 49.27 -81.15
C THR A 677 -24.57 49.06 -82.61
N GLU A 678 -25.42 48.08 -82.90
CA GLU A 678 -25.97 47.81 -84.24
C GLU A 678 -27.13 48.77 -84.62
N GLN A 679 -27.84 49.34 -83.64
CA GLN A 679 -28.75 50.48 -83.85
C GLN A 679 -28.00 51.81 -84.08
N LEU A 680 -26.89 52.05 -83.37
CA LEU A 680 -26.06 53.24 -83.56
C LEU A 680 -25.27 53.21 -84.88
N PHE A 681 -24.86 52.02 -85.37
CA PHE A 681 -24.20 51.88 -86.68
C PHE A 681 -25.16 51.97 -87.88
N GLN A 682 -26.48 51.81 -87.69
CA GLN A 682 -27.48 52.05 -88.73
C GLN A 682 -27.98 53.51 -88.77
N GLU A 683 -27.80 54.29 -87.71
CA GLU A 683 -28.09 55.74 -87.71
C GLU A 683 -26.94 56.60 -88.26
N GLU A 684 -25.69 56.10 -88.30
CA GLU A 684 -24.54 56.84 -88.87
C GLU A 684 -24.28 56.60 -90.38
N GLN A 685 -25.03 55.74 -91.06
CA GLN A 685 -24.91 55.52 -92.52
C GLN A 685 -25.93 56.30 -93.37
N ASN A 686 -26.62 57.29 -92.80
CA ASN A 686 -27.59 58.10 -93.53
C ASN A 686 -27.33 59.61 -93.35
N ILE A 687 -26.14 60.06 -93.76
CA ILE A 687 -25.86 61.49 -93.97
C ILE A 687 -25.14 61.65 -95.32
N ASN A 688 -25.92 61.83 -96.38
CA ASN A 688 -25.51 62.45 -97.62
C ASN A 688 -25.99 63.91 -97.59
N GLU A 689 -25.04 64.85 -97.49
CA GLU A 689 -24.93 66.11 -98.26
C GLU A 689 -26.12 67.13 -98.35
N PRO A 690 -25.85 68.41 -98.76
CA PRO A 690 -26.19 69.60 -97.96
C PRO A 690 -27.25 70.53 -98.57
N GLU A 691 -27.79 71.45 -97.76
CA GLU A 691 -28.39 72.73 -98.22
C GLU A 691 -27.96 73.86 -97.25
N ILE A 692 -27.15 74.83 -97.70
CA ILE A 692 -27.52 76.17 -98.21
C ILE A 692 -27.54 77.26 -97.10
N PHE A 693 -26.69 78.28 -97.34
CA PHE A 693 -26.42 79.58 -96.67
C PHE A 693 -25.64 79.62 -95.35
#